data_AF-A0AAW0BK73-F1
#
_entry.id   AF-A0AAW0BK73-F1
#
_cell.length_a   1.000
_cell.length_b   1.000
_cell.length_c   1.000
_cell.angle_alpha   90.00
_cell.angle_beta   90.00
_cell.angle_gamma   90.00
#
_symmetry.space_group_name_H-M   'P 1'
#
loop_
_entity.id
_entity.type
_entity.pdbx_description
1 polymer ?
#
loop_
_entity_poly.entity_id
_entity_poly.type
_entity_poly.pdbx_seq_one_letter_code
_entity_poly.pdbx_strand_id
1 'polypeptide(L)'
;MPAYDESEVEDNVDNSTPGSKKKRAGPRASKADAWRYLESGAPVTQRAGKLLTALAGIYTRSKRQVLDAILTPPQEPPSCTETSYNAGDIHSVMHRLRAQEYRSSMFSLDCMLTLTQLALNIDSLQADRARKGRAVLSMDALSDMYSGITPRRTFATWVNNGMRLLLLCAAGSMYVLPIIAALGMQAQITDPRSSTELDIVSLAGAIRVVKKGQWLPLVRRLMVPLKYMMSTPSAIQQLALSYNVPKGMGEAAETRIYTFSNVAALDAVFDSVQTNVWKLPQRAEEWNTPSKIDWPRLGDPRTVKLPALYKIKSPLKLAKSRSPLNKSNRSQFTQTQRELAKGCPIVKDLRSLEDMIKNDLHCSGKLKPKSYIEINRDTIQEKSLMITDCDGKLMALYFSVPEEFRQPLADALGTIQALMPGEFKHENSLRPGFKYFSCHYSWYARFAEQGDGAPADIHADNLRKDHTGRVNFDQRLPHQSKEIFQNPEDHALLAEAFADFFELIRVAFKHYLPEQYSELHIYADSLPLCAASPAYPFGGFVINVSGCSWGHRDEGDNILCFVIGAIPPGKCEGGQLCLYELGLSFDIQLGDVIAFPSCDITHFNQHFTGYRATIVLHSDRQSKVWEQKRNGWDCHIVRHDNE
;
A
#
# COMPACT_ATOMS: atom_id res chain seq x y z
N MET A 1 1.12 14.71 -19.05
CA MET A 1 2.08 14.96 -17.96
C MET A 1 3.45 14.52 -18.44
N PRO A 2 4.53 15.32 -18.34
CA PRO A 2 5.85 14.82 -18.71
C PRO A 2 6.36 13.87 -17.64
N ALA A 3 6.75 12.66 -18.05
CA ALA A 3 7.34 11.63 -17.21
C ALA A 3 8.72 12.10 -16.69
N TYR A 4 8.93 11.93 -15.39
CA TYR A 4 10.18 12.21 -14.68
C TYR A 4 11.24 11.20 -15.14
N ASP A 5 12.39 11.70 -15.57
CA ASP A 5 13.54 10.90 -16.00
C ASP A 5 14.47 10.69 -14.79
N GLU A 6 14.55 9.48 -14.24
CA GLU A 6 15.51 9.17 -13.16
C GLU A 6 16.97 9.18 -13.66
N SER A 7 17.23 9.30 -14.98
CA SER A 7 18.59 9.55 -15.47
C SER A 7 19.05 11.00 -15.32
N GLU A 8 18.14 11.96 -15.03
CA GLU A 8 18.48 13.39 -14.88
C GLU A 8 18.81 13.81 -13.43
N VAL A 9 18.58 12.97 -12.42
CA VAL A 9 18.93 13.33 -11.01
C VAL A 9 20.44 13.21 -10.74
N GLU A 10 21.21 12.61 -11.64
CA GLU A 10 22.68 12.63 -11.58
C GLU A 10 23.32 13.83 -12.30
N ASP A 11 22.53 14.62 -13.05
CA ASP A 11 23.02 15.73 -13.86
C ASP A 11 22.46 17.07 -13.37
N ASN A 12 23.05 17.62 -12.31
CA ASN A 12 23.08 19.08 -12.11
C ASN A 12 24.19 19.53 -11.14
N VAL A 13 25.43 19.17 -11.47
CA VAL A 13 26.69 19.84 -11.08
C VAL A 13 27.64 19.51 -12.25
N ASP A 14 28.00 20.36 -13.21
CA ASP A 14 28.65 21.67 -13.08
C ASP A 14 29.02 22.26 -14.47
N ASN A 15 29.40 23.54 -14.46
CA ASN A 15 30.38 24.24 -15.31
C ASN A 15 30.02 24.94 -16.63
N SER A 16 30.13 26.28 -16.60
CA SER A 16 31.10 26.96 -17.47
C SER A 16 31.58 28.31 -16.90
N THR A 17 32.77 28.34 -16.29
CA THR A 17 33.79 29.38 -16.56
C THR A 17 35.18 28.84 -16.20
N PRO A 18 36.21 28.96 -17.08
CA PRO A 18 37.52 28.39 -16.83
C PRO A 18 38.40 29.34 -16.02
N GLY A 19 38.93 28.88 -14.88
CA GLY A 19 40.09 29.51 -14.25
C GLY A 19 40.11 29.53 -12.73
N SER A 20 40.63 28.48 -12.10
CA SER A 20 41.67 28.58 -11.06
C SER A 20 41.95 27.20 -10.46
N LYS A 21 43.22 26.78 -10.50
CA LYS A 21 43.71 25.58 -9.81
C LYS A 21 43.58 25.79 -8.29
N LYS A 22 42.60 25.17 -7.63
CA LYS A 22 42.61 25.01 -6.17
C LYS A 22 43.15 23.63 -5.77
N LYS A 23 44.24 23.66 -5.01
CA LYS A 23 44.91 22.51 -4.40
C LYS A 23 43.91 21.64 -3.61
N ARG A 24 43.95 20.32 -3.83
CA ARG A 24 43.29 19.32 -2.98
C ARG A 24 43.83 19.42 -1.57
N ALA A 25 42.98 19.78 -0.61
CA ALA A 25 43.24 19.61 0.81
C ALA A 25 42.89 18.17 1.23
N GLY A 26 43.71 17.57 2.10
CA GLY A 26 43.52 16.24 2.67
C GLY A 26 42.30 16.13 3.60
N PRO A 27 42.11 14.97 4.25
CA PRO A 27 40.88 14.62 4.95
C PRO A 27 40.61 15.59 6.11
N ARG A 28 39.52 16.35 6.01
CA ARG A 28 39.00 17.14 7.13
C ARG A 28 38.25 16.21 8.08
N ALA A 29 38.67 16.20 9.34
CA ALA A 29 37.92 15.64 10.45
C ALA A 29 36.48 16.21 10.44
N SER A 30 35.49 15.32 10.55
CA SER A 30 34.06 15.67 10.60
C SER A 30 33.78 16.54 11.83
N LYS A 31 33.44 17.81 11.63
CA LYS A 31 32.70 18.55 12.65
C LYS A 31 31.34 17.86 12.79
N ALA A 32 30.97 17.45 14.00
CA ALA A 32 29.63 16.95 14.29
C ALA A 32 28.60 17.98 13.81
N ASP A 33 27.65 17.54 12.98
CA ASP A 33 26.58 18.39 12.49
C ASP A 33 25.79 18.94 13.68
N ALA A 34 25.76 20.27 13.87
CA ALA A 34 24.97 20.89 14.92
C ALA A 34 23.49 20.92 14.51
N TRP A 35 22.61 20.51 15.41
CA TRP A 35 21.16 20.51 15.22
C TRP A 35 20.53 21.83 15.73
N ARG A 36 19.51 22.35 15.04
CA ARG A 36 18.73 23.56 15.43
C ARG A 36 17.22 23.33 15.46
N TYR A 37 16.54 24.17 16.25
CA TYR A 37 15.08 24.20 16.46
C TYR A 37 14.32 25.00 15.38
N LEU A 38 13.11 24.57 15.01
CA LEU A 38 12.19 25.28 14.10
C LEU A 38 10.83 25.57 14.78
N GLU A 39 10.40 26.84 14.81
CA GLU A 39 9.25 27.31 15.60
C GLU A 39 7.86 27.24 14.91
N SER A 40 7.76 27.03 13.59
CA SER A 40 6.59 27.50 12.82
C SER A 40 5.47 26.49 12.47
N GLY A 41 5.57 25.19 12.75
CA GLY A 41 4.50 24.21 12.47
C GLY A 41 4.04 24.09 10.99
N ALA A 42 3.05 23.23 10.67
CA ALA A 42 2.68 22.84 9.28
C ALA A 42 1.19 23.06 8.90
N PRO A 43 0.85 23.26 7.59
CA PRO A 43 -0.50 23.56 7.08
C PRO A 43 -1.37 22.30 6.80
N VAL A 44 -2.61 22.47 6.26
CA VAL A 44 -3.70 21.47 6.04
C VAL A 44 -3.26 20.03 6.19
N THR A 45 -3.87 19.33 7.16
CA THR A 45 -3.14 18.26 7.81
C THR A 45 -2.90 17.09 6.87
N GLN A 46 -1.63 16.75 6.73
CA GLN A 46 -1.17 15.45 6.24
C GLN A 46 -1.96 14.28 6.88
N ARG A 47 -2.52 14.49 8.09
CA ARG A 47 -3.34 13.53 8.84
C ARG A 47 -4.67 13.20 8.17
N ALA A 48 -5.38 14.17 7.58
CA ALA A 48 -6.63 13.87 6.87
C ALA A 48 -6.39 12.98 5.64
N GLY A 49 -5.31 13.24 4.90
CA GLY A 49 -4.87 12.38 3.80
C GLY A 49 -4.49 10.97 4.28
N LYS A 50 -3.73 10.86 5.39
CA LYS A 50 -3.36 9.57 6.01
C LYS A 50 -4.57 8.76 6.46
N LEU A 51 -5.57 9.39 7.08
CA LEU A 51 -6.82 8.73 7.48
C LEU A 51 -7.58 8.19 6.26
N LEU A 52 -7.58 8.94 5.15
CA LEU A 52 -8.27 8.53 3.94
C LEU A 52 -7.55 7.38 3.23
N THR A 53 -6.21 7.39 3.19
CA THR A 53 -5.40 6.24 2.75
C THR A 53 -5.62 5.02 3.64
N ALA A 54 -5.74 5.20 4.95
CA ALA A 54 -6.02 4.11 5.88
C ALA A 54 -7.42 3.50 5.64
N LEU A 55 -8.44 4.31 5.33
CA LEU A 55 -9.77 3.83 4.92
C LEU A 55 -9.72 2.96 3.65
N ALA A 56 -8.78 3.23 2.73
CA ALA A 56 -8.56 2.37 1.57
C ALA A 56 -7.90 1.02 1.93
N GLY A 57 -7.31 0.86 3.12
CA GLY A 57 -6.72 -0.42 3.55
C GLY A 57 -7.73 -1.56 3.70
N ILE A 58 -9.04 -1.28 3.68
CA ILE A 58 -10.10 -2.28 3.83
C ILE A 58 -10.13 -3.27 2.67
N TYR A 59 -9.57 -2.89 1.52
CA TYR A 59 -9.46 -3.76 0.36
C TYR A 59 -8.53 -4.95 0.60
N THR A 60 -7.62 -4.87 1.58
CA THR A 60 -6.78 -6.02 1.89
C THR A 60 -7.63 -7.23 2.32
N ARG A 61 -7.31 -8.42 1.79
CA ARG A 61 -8.04 -9.67 2.04
C ARG A 61 -8.29 -9.94 3.54
N SER A 62 -7.32 -9.63 4.41
CA SER A 62 -7.45 -9.81 5.86
C SER A 62 -8.48 -8.86 6.48
N LYS A 63 -8.48 -7.58 6.10
CA LYS A 63 -9.44 -6.58 6.60
C LYS A 63 -10.83 -6.78 6.00
N ARG A 64 -10.91 -7.28 4.77
CA ARG A 64 -12.16 -7.73 4.16
C ARG A 64 -12.78 -8.91 4.91
N GLN A 65 -12.00 -9.91 5.32
CA GLN A 65 -12.53 -11.02 6.13
C GLN A 65 -13.09 -10.54 7.46
N VAL A 66 -12.44 -9.55 8.09
CA VAL A 66 -12.97 -8.92 9.31
C VAL A 66 -14.27 -8.16 9.03
N LEU A 67 -14.33 -7.43 7.92
CA LEU A 67 -15.56 -6.76 7.48
C LEU A 67 -16.68 -7.77 7.22
N ASP A 68 -16.44 -8.81 6.42
CA ASP A 68 -17.40 -9.87 6.14
C ASP A 68 -17.88 -10.53 7.44
N ALA A 69 -16.99 -10.74 8.41
CA ALA A 69 -17.36 -11.25 9.74
C ALA A 69 -18.21 -10.26 10.55
N ILE A 70 -17.95 -8.95 10.46
CA ILE A 70 -18.77 -7.90 11.08
C ILE A 70 -20.15 -7.81 10.42
N LEU A 71 -20.22 -8.04 9.11
CA LEU A 71 -21.46 -7.93 8.34
C LEU A 71 -22.28 -9.24 8.34
N THR A 72 -21.69 -10.38 8.69
CA THR A 72 -22.40 -11.66 8.74
C THR A 72 -23.05 -11.84 10.11
N PRO A 73 -24.37 -12.11 10.19
CA PRO A 73 -25.01 -12.38 11.47
C PRO A 73 -24.40 -13.61 12.15
N PRO A 74 -24.19 -13.61 13.48
CA PRO A 74 -23.68 -14.77 14.19
C PRO A 74 -24.58 -15.98 13.93
N GLN A 75 -23.97 -17.16 13.71
CA GLN A 75 -24.70 -18.40 13.40
C GLN A 75 -25.56 -18.90 14.59
N GLU A 76 -25.28 -18.42 15.80
CA GLU A 76 -26.11 -18.65 16.97
C GLU A 76 -26.66 -17.30 17.46
N PRO A 77 -27.98 -17.17 17.68
CA PRO A 77 -28.54 -15.99 18.30
C PRO A 77 -27.91 -15.85 19.69
N PRO A 78 -27.37 -14.68 20.07
CA PRO A 78 -26.73 -14.51 21.36
C PRO A 78 -27.70 -14.90 22.48
N SER A 79 -27.33 -15.91 23.26
CA SER A 79 -28.08 -16.40 24.41
C SER A 79 -27.91 -15.45 25.60
N CYS A 80 -28.35 -14.20 25.47
CA CYS A 80 -28.49 -13.30 26.62
C CYS A 80 -29.45 -12.16 26.27
N THR A 81 -30.62 -12.18 26.91
CA THR A 81 -31.50 -11.04 27.24
C THR A 81 -31.13 -9.68 26.59
N GLU A 82 -31.88 -9.34 25.54
CA GLU A 82 -32.26 -7.98 25.11
C GLU A 82 -31.45 -6.80 25.70
N THR A 83 -30.26 -6.53 25.17
CA THR A 83 -29.88 -5.12 24.99
C THR A 83 -30.69 -4.59 23.82
N SER A 84 -31.97 -4.29 24.04
CA SER A 84 -32.81 -3.78 22.96
C SER A 84 -32.22 -2.43 22.51
N TYR A 85 -31.63 -2.41 21.31
CA TYR A 85 -31.31 -1.16 20.60
C TYR A 85 -32.57 -0.33 20.35
N ASN A 86 -33.76 -0.85 20.69
CA ASN A 86 -35.05 -0.20 20.57
C ASN A 86 -35.28 0.86 21.66
N ALA A 87 -34.55 0.82 22.79
CA ALA A 87 -34.57 1.89 23.78
C ALA A 87 -33.74 3.08 23.28
N GLY A 88 -34.43 4.02 22.63
CA GLY A 88 -33.85 5.19 21.97
C GLY A 88 -33.62 6.41 22.86
N ASP A 89 -33.99 6.37 24.14
CA ASP A 89 -33.82 7.50 25.06
C ASP A 89 -32.38 7.69 25.54
N ILE A 90 -32.03 8.93 25.90
CA ILE A 90 -30.67 9.33 26.27
C ILE A 90 -30.14 8.53 27.47
N HIS A 91 -30.98 8.23 28.47
CA HIS A 91 -30.54 7.48 29.66
C HIS A 91 -30.14 6.05 29.27
N SER A 92 -30.99 5.37 28.51
CA SER A 92 -30.72 4.01 28.03
C SER A 92 -29.45 3.94 27.18
N VAL A 93 -29.25 4.92 26.28
CA VAL A 93 -28.03 5.02 25.45
C VAL A 93 -26.78 5.19 26.31
N MET A 94 -26.84 6.07 27.32
CA MET A 94 -25.71 6.33 28.21
C MET A 94 -25.35 5.13 29.09
N HIS A 95 -26.34 4.37 29.57
CA HIS A 95 -26.10 3.13 30.30
C HIS A 95 -25.40 2.08 29.43
N ARG A 96 -25.74 1.99 28.13
CA ARG A 96 -25.04 1.11 27.17
C ARG A 96 -23.58 1.53 26.97
N LEU A 97 -23.31 2.82 26.76
CA LEU A 97 -21.93 3.32 26.61
C LEU A 97 -21.09 3.00 27.85
N ARG A 98 -21.65 3.21 29.04
CA ARG A 98 -20.98 2.88 30.30
C ARG A 98 -20.66 1.39 30.38
N ALA A 99 -21.59 0.51 30.03
CA ALA A 99 -21.37 -0.93 30.04
C ALA A 99 -20.28 -1.39 29.03
N GLN A 100 -20.16 -0.71 27.88
CA GLN A 100 -19.15 -0.99 26.86
C GLN A 100 -17.74 -0.55 27.29
N GLU A 101 -17.60 0.54 28.05
CA GLU A 101 -16.28 0.97 28.59
C GLU A 101 -15.64 -0.12 29.48
N TYR A 102 -16.45 -0.86 30.25
CA TYR A 102 -15.95 -1.94 31.12
C TYR A 102 -15.53 -3.22 30.37
N ARG A 103 -15.99 -3.43 29.12
CA ARG A 103 -15.78 -4.68 28.38
C ARG A 103 -14.57 -4.65 27.44
N SER A 104 -13.76 -3.60 27.46
CA SER A 104 -12.70 -3.34 26.46
C SER A 104 -13.21 -3.34 25.01
N SER A 105 -14.53 -3.23 24.81
CA SER A 105 -15.20 -3.22 23.51
C SER A 105 -15.33 -1.81 22.93
N MET A 106 -14.58 -0.85 23.48
CA MET A 106 -14.59 0.55 23.05
C MET A 106 -14.20 0.73 21.59
N PHE A 107 -13.65 -0.29 20.92
CA PHE A 107 -13.26 -0.27 19.50
C PHE A 107 -14.22 -1.04 18.58
N SER A 108 -15.37 -1.48 19.10
CA SER A 108 -16.34 -2.27 18.35
C SER A 108 -17.30 -1.39 17.55
N LEU A 109 -17.83 -1.93 16.45
CA LEU A 109 -18.92 -1.31 15.68
C LEU A 109 -20.08 -0.89 16.59
N ASP A 110 -20.42 -1.74 17.57
CA ASP A 110 -21.47 -1.46 18.56
C ASP A 110 -21.23 -0.15 19.33
N CYS A 111 -20.00 0.07 19.81
CA CYS A 111 -19.66 1.31 20.50
C CYS A 111 -19.85 2.54 19.60
N MET A 112 -19.39 2.46 18.34
CA MET A 112 -19.57 3.54 17.37
C MET A 112 -21.04 3.83 17.06
N LEU A 113 -21.87 2.79 16.96
CA LEU A 113 -23.32 2.94 16.79
C LEU A 113 -23.96 3.62 17.99
N THR A 114 -23.58 3.23 19.20
CA THR A 114 -24.12 3.80 20.43
C THR A 114 -23.70 5.27 20.61
N LEU A 115 -22.46 5.62 20.26
CA LEU A 115 -21.99 7.02 20.23
C LEU A 115 -22.75 7.86 19.21
N THR A 116 -22.97 7.32 18.01
CA THR A 116 -23.74 7.99 16.94
C THR A 116 -25.19 8.21 17.37
N GLN A 117 -25.79 7.23 18.06
CA GLN A 117 -27.13 7.32 18.61
C GLN A 117 -27.27 8.39 19.69
N LEU A 118 -26.27 8.52 20.58
CA LEU A 118 -26.25 9.57 21.59
C LEU A 118 -26.24 10.96 20.93
N ALA A 119 -25.35 11.16 19.96
CA ALA A 119 -25.25 12.42 19.23
C ALA A 119 -26.57 12.82 18.55
N LEU A 120 -27.27 11.88 17.91
CA LEU A 120 -28.58 12.11 17.30
C LEU A 120 -29.65 12.51 18.32
N ASN A 121 -29.67 11.88 19.49
CA ASN A 121 -30.64 12.24 20.53
C ASN A 121 -30.39 13.65 21.08
N ILE A 122 -29.13 14.06 21.23
CA ILE A 122 -28.77 15.40 21.67
C ILE A 122 -29.14 16.45 20.61
N ASP A 123 -28.85 16.20 19.33
CA ASP A 123 -29.26 17.07 18.23
C ASP A 123 -30.79 17.23 18.18
N SER A 124 -31.51 16.11 18.28
CA SER A 124 -32.97 16.08 18.31
C SER A 124 -33.58 16.89 19.48
N LEU A 125 -33.00 16.77 20.68
CA LEU A 125 -33.38 17.57 21.84
C LEU A 125 -33.17 19.07 21.62
N GLN A 126 -32.03 19.46 21.03
CA GLN A 126 -31.74 20.86 20.74
C GLN A 126 -32.67 21.43 19.67
N ALA A 127 -32.99 20.64 18.63
CA ALA A 127 -33.95 20.99 17.59
C ALA A 127 -35.38 21.17 18.14
N ASP A 128 -35.82 20.34 19.10
CA ASP A 128 -37.10 20.51 19.80
C ASP A 128 -37.17 21.84 20.54
N ARG A 129 -36.11 22.17 21.28
CA ARG A 129 -36.01 23.40 22.06
C ARG A 129 -36.10 24.61 21.15
N ALA A 130 -35.32 24.62 20.07
CA ALA A 130 -35.35 25.68 19.07
C ALA A 130 -36.76 25.85 18.47
N ARG A 131 -37.43 24.74 18.10
CA ARG A 131 -38.82 24.76 17.58
C ARG A 131 -39.83 25.33 18.57
N LYS A 132 -39.63 25.09 19.86
CA LYS A 132 -40.45 25.62 20.98
C LYS A 132 -40.04 27.03 21.40
N GLY A 133 -39.16 27.71 20.65
CA GLY A 133 -38.67 29.06 20.97
C GLY A 133 -37.79 29.11 22.21
N ARG A 134 -37.25 27.98 22.67
CA ARG A 134 -36.36 27.89 23.83
C ARG A 134 -34.89 27.99 23.39
N ALA A 135 -34.05 28.60 24.22
CA ALA A 135 -32.62 28.67 23.97
C ALA A 135 -31.99 27.26 23.90
N VAL A 136 -31.06 27.10 22.95
CA VAL A 136 -30.16 25.93 22.82
C VAL A 136 -29.33 25.81 24.10
N LEU A 137 -29.19 24.60 24.63
CA LEU A 137 -28.41 24.35 25.84
C LEU A 137 -26.90 24.34 25.53
N SER A 138 -26.08 24.88 26.43
CA SER A 138 -24.64 24.68 26.36
C SER A 138 -24.28 23.23 26.68
N MET A 139 -23.08 22.79 26.27
CA MET A 139 -22.58 21.46 26.64
C MET A 139 -22.45 21.28 28.15
N ASP A 140 -22.15 22.33 28.91
CA ASP A 140 -22.12 22.29 30.37
C ASP A 140 -23.53 22.05 30.95
N ALA A 141 -24.54 22.77 30.44
CA ALA A 141 -25.92 22.57 30.86
C ALA A 141 -26.45 21.17 30.51
N LEU A 142 -26.11 20.64 29.34
CA LEU A 142 -26.42 19.26 28.98
C LEU A 142 -25.70 18.26 29.89
N SER A 143 -24.42 18.48 30.18
CA SER A 143 -23.64 17.63 31.08
C SER A 143 -24.21 17.61 32.50
N ASP A 144 -24.75 18.74 32.95
CA ASP A 144 -25.39 18.87 34.26
C ASP A 144 -26.66 18.05 34.38
N MET A 145 -27.49 18.10 33.33
CA MET A 145 -28.72 17.31 33.26
C MET A 145 -28.46 15.80 33.40
N TYR A 146 -27.30 15.31 32.96
CA TYR A 146 -26.98 13.87 32.95
C TYR A 146 -25.84 13.49 33.91
N SER A 147 -25.43 14.40 34.80
CA SER A 147 -24.30 14.20 35.73
C SER A 147 -24.48 13.03 36.72
N GLY A 148 -25.73 12.60 36.97
CA GLY A 148 -26.03 11.43 37.79
C GLY A 148 -25.67 10.08 37.17
N ILE A 149 -25.41 10.04 35.85
CA ILE A 149 -25.11 8.80 35.11
C ILE A 149 -23.63 8.66 34.80
N THR A 150 -22.98 9.75 34.35
CA THR A 150 -21.58 9.78 33.95
C THR A 150 -20.95 11.15 34.27
N PRO A 151 -19.63 11.24 34.51
CA PRO A 151 -18.97 12.53 34.74
C PRO A 151 -19.15 13.49 33.57
N ARG A 152 -19.24 14.81 33.87
CA ARG A 152 -19.42 15.89 32.88
C ARG A 152 -18.46 15.77 31.69
N ARG A 153 -17.16 15.57 31.97
CA ARG A 153 -16.12 15.44 30.96
C ARG A 153 -16.35 14.22 30.05
N THR A 154 -16.72 13.08 30.63
CA THR A 154 -16.99 11.85 29.89
C THR A 154 -18.20 12.01 28.97
N PHE A 155 -19.28 12.61 29.47
CA PHE A 155 -20.47 12.93 28.65
C PHE A 155 -20.10 13.81 27.45
N ALA A 156 -19.37 14.90 27.69
CA ALA A 156 -18.94 15.81 26.62
C ALA A 156 -18.06 15.09 25.59
N THR A 157 -17.15 14.23 26.03
CA THR A 157 -16.32 13.40 25.15
C THR A 157 -17.17 12.43 24.32
N TRP A 158 -18.13 11.73 24.91
CA TRP A 158 -19.01 10.81 24.17
C TRP A 158 -19.83 11.54 23.10
N VAL A 159 -20.41 12.69 23.44
CA VAL A 159 -21.17 13.51 22.48
C VAL A 159 -20.25 13.99 21.35
N ASN A 160 -19.04 14.47 21.66
CA ASN A 160 -18.08 14.89 20.63
C ASN A 160 -17.69 13.75 19.69
N ASN A 161 -17.37 12.58 20.25
CA ASN A 161 -17.01 11.39 19.48
C ASN A 161 -18.17 10.94 18.58
N GLY A 162 -19.40 10.96 19.11
CA GLY A 162 -20.60 10.68 18.35
C GLY A 162 -20.83 11.66 17.20
N MET A 163 -20.61 12.95 17.41
CA MET A 163 -20.75 13.98 16.37
C MET A 163 -19.73 13.80 15.24
N ARG A 164 -18.49 13.41 15.56
CA ARG A 164 -17.45 13.11 14.56
C ARG A 164 -17.84 11.92 13.67
N LEU A 165 -18.34 10.85 14.27
CA LEU A 165 -18.85 9.67 13.55
C LEU A 165 -20.08 10.03 12.71
N LEU A 166 -21.00 10.82 13.26
CA LEU A 166 -22.21 11.29 12.60
C LEU A 166 -21.91 12.14 11.36
N LEU A 167 -20.88 12.99 11.42
CA LEU A 167 -20.40 13.76 10.26
C LEU A 167 -19.87 12.84 9.14
N LEU A 168 -19.13 11.78 9.51
CA LEU A 168 -18.67 10.79 8.53
C LEU A 168 -19.83 9.95 7.97
N CYS A 169 -20.84 9.63 8.78
CA CYS A 169 -22.07 8.98 8.32
C CYS A 169 -22.84 9.87 7.34
N ALA A 170 -22.93 11.18 7.61
CA ALA A 170 -23.48 12.13 6.66
C ALA A 170 -22.65 12.12 5.37
N ALA A 171 -21.32 12.12 5.46
CA ALA A 171 -20.46 12.07 4.28
C ALA A 171 -20.64 10.79 3.43
N GLY A 172 -20.61 9.62 4.07
CA GLY A 172 -20.42 8.33 3.42
C GLY A 172 -21.50 7.27 3.68
N SER A 173 -22.67 7.68 4.20
CA SER A 173 -23.70 6.80 4.76
C SER A 173 -23.27 6.10 6.05
N MET A 174 -24.19 5.40 6.73
CA MET A 174 -23.88 4.61 7.94
C MET A 174 -22.83 3.51 7.69
N TYR A 175 -22.62 3.17 6.44
CA TYR A 175 -21.67 2.18 5.92
C TYR A 175 -20.20 2.50 6.17
N VAL A 176 -19.89 3.75 6.48
CA VAL A 176 -18.52 4.12 6.90
C VAL A 176 -18.15 3.50 8.26
N LEU A 177 -19.12 3.23 9.15
CA LEU A 177 -18.83 2.73 10.49
C LEU A 177 -18.31 1.28 10.49
N PRO A 178 -18.93 0.32 9.77
CA PRO A 178 -18.34 -1.02 9.62
C PRO A 178 -16.93 -1.01 9.02
N ILE A 179 -16.65 -0.09 8.09
CA ILE A 179 -15.32 0.07 7.49
C ILE A 179 -14.30 0.53 8.54
N ILE A 180 -14.63 1.58 9.31
CA ILE A 180 -13.80 2.08 10.41
C ILE A 180 -13.56 0.97 11.45
N ALA A 181 -14.58 0.16 11.75
CA ALA A 181 -14.50 -0.96 12.70
C ALA A 181 -13.53 -2.04 12.20
N ALA A 182 -13.72 -2.49 10.96
CA ALA A 182 -12.90 -3.54 10.36
C ALA A 182 -11.42 -3.15 10.25
N LEU A 183 -11.16 -1.84 10.07
CA LEU A 183 -9.82 -1.28 10.03
C LEU A 183 -9.21 -1.02 11.41
N GLY A 184 -9.99 -1.08 12.49
CA GLY A 184 -9.53 -0.71 13.84
C GLY A 184 -9.24 0.79 13.99
N MET A 185 -9.87 1.64 13.19
CA MET A 185 -9.56 3.07 13.09
C MET A 185 -10.34 3.95 14.07
N GLN A 186 -11.18 3.38 14.94
CA GLN A 186 -12.06 4.18 15.79
C GLN A 186 -11.29 5.22 16.62
N ALA A 187 -10.22 4.82 17.32
CA ALA A 187 -9.41 5.75 18.13
C ALA A 187 -8.82 6.90 17.30
N GLN A 188 -8.45 6.62 16.06
CA GLN A 188 -7.87 7.61 15.15
C GLN A 188 -8.93 8.64 14.72
N ILE A 189 -10.19 8.22 14.66
CA ILE A 189 -11.34 9.06 14.28
C ILE A 189 -11.94 9.79 15.47
N THR A 190 -12.03 9.16 16.64
CA THR A 190 -12.77 9.71 17.79
C THR A 190 -11.88 10.43 18.78
N ASP A 191 -10.59 10.10 18.92
CA ASP A 191 -9.70 10.80 19.87
C ASP A 191 -9.21 12.13 19.27
N PRO A 192 -9.52 13.28 19.91
CA PRO A 192 -9.04 14.59 19.46
C PRO A 192 -7.51 14.73 19.43
N ARG A 193 -6.77 13.87 20.15
CA ARG A 193 -5.29 13.83 20.11
C ARG A 193 -4.78 13.17 18.83
N SER A 194 -5.54 12.23 18.29
CA SER A 194 -5.19 11.50 17.06
C SER A 194 -5.53 12.32 15.82
N SER A 195 -6.74 12.89 15.79
CA SER A 195 -7.19 13.74 14.69
C SER A 195 -7.99 14.95 15.19
N THR A 196 -7.77 16.08 14.55
CA THR A 196 -8.46 17.34 14.87
C THR A 196 -9.86 17.37 14.25
N GLU A 197 -10.73 18.28 14.71
CA GLU A 197 -12.03 18.49 14.05
C GLU A 197 -11.88 18.91 12.59
N LEU A 198 -10.82 19.67 12.26
CA LEU A 198 -10.49 20.03 10.89
C LEU A 198 -10.15 18.80 10.04
N ASP A 199 -9.47 17.80 10.62
CA ASP A 199 -9.12 16.55 9.94
C ASP A 199 -10.39 15.77 9.58
N ILE A 200 -11.33 15.68 10.52
CA ILE A 200 -12.60 14.96 10.34
C ILE A 200 -13.52 15.68 9.34
N VAL A 201 -13.60 17.02 9.39
CA VAL A 201 -14.34 17.81 8.40
C VAL A 201 -13.74 17.67 7.00
N SER A 202 -12.40 17.67 6.90
CA SER A 202 -11.70 17.49 5.63
C SER A 202 -11.93 16.09 5.06
N LEU A 203 -11.88 15.07 5.91
CA LEU A 203 -12.20 13.68 5.56
C LEU A 203 -13.65 13.52 5.07
N ALA A 204 -14.60 14.09 5.81
CA ALA A 204 -16.02 14.09 5.46
C ALA A 204 -16.28 14.79 4.11
N GLY A 205 -15.65 15.94 3.88
CA GLY A 205 -15.71 16.66 2.61
C GLY A 205 -15.19 15.81 1.43
N ALA A 206 -14.07 15.10 1.63
CA ALA A 206 -13.48 14.22 0.62
C ALA A 206 -14.38 13.02 0.27
N ILE A 207 -15.04 12.41 1.25
CA ILE A 207 -15.99 11.31 1.03
C ILE A 207 -17.26 11.79 0.33
N ARG A 208 -17.75 13.01 0.65
CA ARG A 208 -19.03 13.55 0.14
C ARG A 208 -18.93 14.10 -1.28
N VAL A 209 -17.90 14.91 -1.56
CA VAL A 209 -17.68 15.57 -2.87
C VAL A 209 -16.72 14.73 -3.67
N VAL A 210 -17.26 13.71 -4.31
CA VAL A 210 -16.48 12.87 -5.22
C VAL A 210 -16.30 13.62 -6.55
N LYS A 211 -15.47 14.67 -6.58
CA LYS A 211 -15.06 15.29 -7.84
C LYS A 211 -14.08 14.34 -8.54
N LYS A 212 -14.02 14.40 -9.88
CA LYS A 212 -12.96 13.76 -10.69
C LYS A 212 -11.60 14.02 -10.04
N GLY A 213 -11.07 13.02 -9.34
CA GLY A 213 -9.93 13.17 -8.44
C GLY A 213 -9.68 11.89 -7.62
N GLN A 214 -8.57 11.94 -6.89
CA GLN A 214 -7.88 10.90 -6.08
C GLN A 214 -8.69 10.06 -5.06
N TRP A 215 -10.01 10.20 -4.96
CA TRP A 215 -10.85 9.48 -3.98
C TRP A 215 -12.09 8.80 -4.60
N LEU A 216 -12.24 8.94 -5.92
CA LEU A 216 -13.36 8.44 -6.70
C LEU A 216 -13.43 6.89 -6.68
N PRO A 217 -12.34 6.16 -6.95
CA PRO A 217 -12.21 4.73 -6.71
C PRO A 217 -12.56 4.29 -5.28
N LEU A 218 -12.16 4.98 -4.22
CA LEU A 218 -12.56 4.59 -2.85
C LEU A 218 -14.08 4.60 -2.71
N VAL A 219 -14.74 5.69 -3.11
CA VAL A 219 -16.20 5.78 -3.00
C VAL A 219 -16.89 4.79 -3.94
N ARG A 220 -16.46 4.71 -5.22
CA ARG A 220 -17.08 3.84 -6.23
C ARG A 220 -16.85 2.36 -6.00
N ARG A 221 -15.69 1.93 -5.49
CA ARG A 221 -15.33 0.50 -5.40
C ARG A 221 -15.54 -0.09 -4.01
N LEU A 222 -15.67 0.74 -2.98
CA LEU A 222 -15.95 0.29 -1.61
C LEU A 222 -17.32 0.76 -1.18
N MET A 223 -17.50 2.07 -1.01
CA MET A 223 -18.67 2.58 -0.27
C MET A 223 -19.98 2.36 -1.04
N VAL A 224 -19.93 2.47 -2.37
CA VAL A 224 -21.08 2.22 -3.24
C VAL A 224 -21.44 0.72 -3.27
N PRO A 225 -20.53 -0.22 -3.56
CA PRO A 225 -20.81 -1.65 -3.44
C PRO A 225 -21.26 -2.06 -2.05
N LEU A 226 -20.68 -1.50 -0.98
CA LEU A 226 -21.11 -1.77 0.39
C LEU A 226 -22.56 -1.29 0.61
N LYS A 227 -22.88 -0.08 0.14
CA LYS A 227 -24.24 0.47 0.16
C LYS A 227 -25.23 -0.45 -0.57
N TYR A 228 -24.85 -0.99 -1.73
CA TYR A 228 -25.70 -1.91 -2.48
C TYR A 228 -25.81 -3.29 -1.83
N MET A 229 -24.69 -3.88 -1.42
CA MET A 229 -24.66 -5.17 -0.71
C MET A 229 -25.52 -5.12 0.55
N MET A 230 -25.39 -4.07 1.36
CA MET A 230 -26.12 -3.91 2.62
C MET A 230 -27.57 -3.44 2.43
N SER A 231 -27.92 -2.92 1.24
CA SER A 231 -29.31 -2.71 0.84
C SER A 231 -30.05 -4.01 0.49
N THR A 232 -29.34 -5.14 0.34
CA THR A 232 -29.98 -6.44 0.13
C THR A 232 -30.51 -7.01 1.46
N PRO A 233 -31.72 -7.60 1.48
CA PRO A 233 -32.33 -8.08 2.72
C PRO A 233 -31.52 -9.11 3.50
N SER A 234 -30.63 -9.90 2.89
CA SER A 234 -29.99 -11.04 3.57
C SER A 234 -28.79 -10.70 4.45
N ALA A 235 -28.19 -9.51 4.28
CA ALA A 235 -26.91 -9.23 4.92
C ALA A 235 -27.07 -8.73 6.38
N ILE A 236 -27.94 -7.75 6.63
CA ILE A 236 -27.85 -6.89 7.85
C ILE A 236 -29.21 -6.54 8.48
N GLN A 237 -30.23 -7.39 8.32
CA GLN A 237 -31.58 -7.11 8.87
C GLN A 237 -31.62 -6.80 10.39
N GLN A 238 -30.58 -7.13 11.14
CA GLN A 238 -30.53 -6.95 12.60
C GLN A 238 -29.95 -5.60 13.05
N LEU A 239 -29.26 -4.85 12.19
CA LEU A 239 -28.74 -3.53 12.58
C LEU A 239 -29.76 -2.43 12.30
N ALA A 240 -30.12 -1.71 13.35
CA ALA A 240 -31.00 -0.56 13.30
C ALA A 240 -30.43 0.58 14.13
N LEU A 241 -30.64 1.81 13.64
CA LEU A 241 -30.38 3.02 14.40
C LEU A 241 -31.71 3.54 14.93
N SER A 242 -31.83 3.65 16.25
CA SER A 242 -33.02 4.22 16.88
C SER A 242 -32.70 5.53 17.59
N TYR A 243 -33.57 6.52 17.53
CA TYR A 243 -33.44 7.73 18.34
C TYR A 243 -34.80 8.41 18.50
N ASN A 244 -34.93 9.25 19.53
CA ASN A 244 -36.19 9.92 19.82
C ASN A 244 -36.34 11.20 18.99
N VAL A 245 -37.49 11.34 18.31
CA VAL A 245 -37.87 12.52 17.53
C VAL A 245 -39.07 13.22 18.19
N PRO A 246 -39.05 14.55 18.37
CA PRO A 246 -40.15 15.26 18.98
C PRO A 246 -41.36 15.32 18.04
N LYS A 247 -42.51 14.81 18.49
CA LYS A 247 -43.80 15.00 17.85
C LYS A 247 -44.42 16.33 18.32
N GLY A 248 -44.58 17.29 17.41
CA GLY A 248 -45.39 18.50 17.61
C GLY A 248 -45.17 19.32 18.90
N MET A 249 -46.04 20.29 19.15
CA MET A 249 -46.14 20.92 20.49
C MET A 249 -47.06 20.05 21.34
N GLY A 250 -46.55 19.46 22.42
CA GLY A 250 -47.36 18.79 23.45
C GLY A 250 -47.50 17.29 23.33
N GLU A 251 -46.95 16.64 22.29
CA GLU A 251 -46.95 15.18 22.19
C GLU A 251 -45.64 14.56 22.73
N ALA A 252 -45.72 13.31 23.17
CA ALA A 252 -44.55 12.55 23.61
C ALA A 252 -43.59 12.33 22.43
N ALA A 253 -42.28 12.32 22.70
CA ALA A 253 -41.29 11.98 21.69
C ALA A 253 -41.54 10.57 21.15
N GLU A 254 -41.40 10.41 19.84
CA GLU A 254 -41.51 9.12 19.16
C GLU A 254 -40.13 8.55 18.92
N THR A 255 -39.89 7.32 19.36
CA THR A 255 -38.70 6.57 18.96
C THR A 255 -38.83 6.18 17.49
N ARG A 256 -37.96 6.74 16.64
CA ARG A 256 -37.84 6.30 15.25
C ARG A 256 -36.78 5.23 15.16
N ILE A 257 -37.06 4.18 14.37
CA ILE A 257 -36.14 3.08 14.12
C ILE A 257 -35.89 3.04 12.62
N TYR A 258 -34.63 3.14 12.24
CA TYR A 258 -34.19 3.05 10.86
C TYR A 258 -33.29 1.83 10.68
N THR A 259 -33.77 0.85 9.93
CA THR A 259 -32.96 -0.31 9.54
C THR A 259 -31.90 0.12 8.55
N PHE A 260 -30.74 -0.54 8.59
CA PHE A 260 -29.62 -0.21 7.72
C PHE A 260 -29.95 -0.42 6.23
N SER A 261 -30.95 -1.25 5.93
CA SER A 261 -31.52 -1.42 4.59
C SER A 261 -32.20 -0.16 4.04
N ASN A 262 -32.69 0.76 4.90
CA ASN A 262 -33.34 2.00 4.49
C ASN A 262 -32.34 3.17 4.40
N VAL A 263 -31.43 3.05 3.44
CA VAL A 263 -30.31 4.00 3.23
C VAL A 263 -30.80 5.43 3.02
N ALA A 264 -31.83 5.62 2.20
CA ALA A 264 -32.35 6.94 1.87
C ALA A 264 -32.89 7.66 3.11
N ALA A 265 -33.61 6.95 3.98
CA ALA A 265 -34.15 7.53 5.20
C ALA A 265 -33.05 7.88 6.21
N LEU A 266 -32.04 7.01 6.35
CA LEU A 266 -30.89 7.26 7.21
C LEU A 266 -30.03 8.43 6.71
N ASP A 267 -29.76 8.49 5.41
CA ASP A 267 -29.05 9.61 4.79
C ASP A 267 -29.78 10.94 5.04
N ALA A 268 -31.11 10.94 4.90
CA ALA A 268 -31.93 12.12 5.18
C ALA A 268 -31.83 12.56 6.65
N VAL A 269 -31.77 11.61 7.58
CA VAL A 269 -31.55 11.89 9.00
C VAL A 269 -30.16 12.51 9.20
N PHE A 270 -29.10 11.89 8.67
CA PHE A 270 -27.73 12.38 8.84
C PHE A 270 -27.51 13.76 8.22
N ASP A 271 -28.13 14.02 7.07
CA ASP A 271 -28.08 15.33 6.40
C ASP A 271 -28.87 16.42 7.14
N SER A 272 -29.79 16.04 8.03
CA SER A 272 -30.57 17.01 8.84
C SER A 272 -29.90 17.43 10.15
N VAL A 273 -28.84 16.73 10.58
CA VAL A 273 -28.15 16.97 11.84
C VAL A 273 -27.42 18.31 11.80
N GLN A 274 -27.56 19.11 12.85
CA GLN A 274 -26.76 20.31 13.05
C GLN A 274 -25.41 19.96 13.67
N THR A 275 -24.47 19.61 12.82
CA THR A 275 -23.06 19.60 13.18
C THR A 275 -22.59 21.06 13.17
N ASN A 276 -21.98 21.58 14.24
CA ASN A 276 -21.48 22.96 14.33
C ASN A 276 -20.29 23.25 13.38
N VAL A 277 -20.27 22.59 12.22
CA VAL A 277 -19.27 22.65 11.16
C VAL A 277 -19.98 22.97 9.84
N TRP A 278 -19.21 23.06 8.76
CA TRP A 278 -19.73 23.36 7.43
C TRP A 278 -20.77 22.32 6.99
N LYS A 279 -21.90 22.81 6.47
CA LYS A 279 -22.90 21.95 5.82
C LYS A 279 -22.22 21.19 4.68
N LEU A 280 -22.28 19.86 4.74
CA LEU A 280 -21.77 19.03 3.66
C LEU A 280 -22.55 19.32 2.38
N PRO A 281 -21.88 19.42 1.22
CA PRO A 281 -22.55 19.62 -0.06
C PRO A 281 -23.40 18.41 -0.44
N GLN A 282 -24.22 18.56 -1.49
CA GLN A 282 -25.00 17.45 -2.01
C GLN A 282 -24.07 16.31 -2.42
N ARG A 283 -24.48 15.09 -2.07
CA ARG A 283 -23.75 13.87 -2.39
C ARG A 283 -23.59 13.76 -3.91
N ALA A 284 -22.38 13.43 -4.35
CA ALA A 284 -22.06 13.31 -5.78
C ALA A 284 -22.87 12.15 -6.44
N GLU A 285 -23.17 12.27 -7.73
CA GLU A 285 -24.02 11.31 -8.47
C GLU A 285 -23.46 9.88 -8.48
N GLU A 286 -22.15 9.74 -8.31
CA GLU A 286 -21.44 8.47 -8.26
C GLU A 286 -21.94 7.54 -7.16
N TRP A 287 -22.52 8.10 -6.09
CA TRP A 287 -23.16 7.32 -5.03
C TRP A 287 -24.43 6.56 -5.44
N ASN A 288 -24.96 6.88 -6.62
CA ASN A 288 -26.18 6.29 -7.18
C ASN A 288 -25.91 5.40 -8.40
N THR A 289 -24.63 5.20 -8.77
CA THR A 289 -24.26 4.37 -9.91
C THR A 289 -23.89 2.97 -9.43
N PRO A 290 -24.72 1.93 -9.64
CA PRO A 290 -24.38 0.57 -9.24
C PRO A 290 -23.21 0.04 -10.07
N SER A 291 -22.07 -0.19 -9.43
CA SER A 291 -20.98 -0.97 -10.00
C SER A 291 -21.10 -2.42 -9.54
N LYS A 292 -21.49 -3.33 -10.44
CA LYS A 292 -21.27 -4.77 -10.24
C LYS A 292 -19.76 -4.99 -10.24
N ILE A 293 -19.20 -5.38 -9.10
CA ILE A 293 -17.85 -5.90 -9.04
C ILE A 293 -17.97 -7.41 -8.85
N ASP A 294 -17.78 -8.16 -9.93
CA ASP A 294 -17.45 -9.57 -9.83
C ASP A 294 -16.02 -9.66 -9.30
N TRP A 295 -15.89 -10.04 -8.03
CA TRP A 295 -14.59 -10.31 -7.44
C TRP A 295 -14.19 -11.74 -7.83
N PRO A 296 -13.15 -11.94 -8.65
CA PRO A 296 -12.62 -13.28 -8.85
C PRO A 296 -12.13 -13.79 -7.49
N ARG A 297 -12.78 -14.85 -6.98
CA ARG A 297 -12.27 -15.60 -5.83
C ARG A 297 -11.16 -16.52 -6.33
N LEU A 298 -9.92 -16.21 -5.99
CA LEU A 298 -8.80 -17.09 -6.29
C LEU A 298 -8.64 -18.12 -5.16
N GLY A 299 -8.13 -19.30 -5.52
CA GLY A 299 -7.90 -20.41 -4.59
C GLY A 299 -6.99 -20.01 -3.43
N ASP A 300 -7.02 -20.76 -2.33
CA ASP A 300 -6.13 -20.53 -1.18
C ASP A 300 -4.67 -20.82 -1.58
N PRO A 301 -3.78 -19.81 -1.65
CA PRO A 301 -2.39 -20.03 -2.09
C PRO A 301 -1.60 -20.93 -1.12
N ARG A 302 -2.07 -21.11 0.12
CA ARG A 302 -1.39 -21.89 1.16
C ARG A 302 -1.42 -23.39 0.93
N THR A 303 -2.25 -23.88 0.00
CA THR A 303 -2.35 -25.30 -0.35
C THR A 303 -1.64 -25.65 -1.66
N VAL A 304 -0.97 -24.68 -2.29
CA VAL A 304 -0.33 -24.85 -3.59
C VAL A 304 0.88 -25.75 -3.47
N LYS A 305 0.92 -26.81 -4.29
CA LYS A 305 2.12 -27.65 -4.45
C LYS A 305 3.10 -26.94 -5.37
N LEU A 306 4.20 -26.49 -4.81
CA LEU A 306 5.27 -25.89 -5.59
C LEU A 306 6.02 -26.96 -6.42
N PRO A 307 6.46 -26.63 -7.65
CA PRO A 307 7.25 -27.53 -8.48
C PRO A 307 8.51 -28.08 -7.81
N ALA A 308 8.94 -29.26 -8.24
CA ALA A 308 10.22 -29.80 -7.79
C ALA A 308 11.38 -28.90 -8.23
N LEU A 309 12.37 -28.69 -7.36
CA LEU A 309 13.50 -27.83 -7.63
C LEU A 309 14.67 -28.59 -8.28
N TYR A 310 15.08 -28.16 -9.47
CA TYR A 310 16.30 -28.59 -10.15
C TYR A 310 17.44 -27.61 -9.84
N LYS A 311 18.56 -28.10 -9.30
CA LYS A 311 19.69 -27.26 -8.89
C LYS A 311 20.87 -27.45 -9.85
N ILE A 312 21.37 -26.35 -10.40
CA ILE A 312 22.60 -26.30 -11.18
C ILE A 312 23.65 -25.53 -10.39
N LYS A 313 24.83 -26.12 -10.23
CA LYS A 313 25.99 -25.43 -9.67
C LYS A 313 26.91 -24.98 -10.80
N SER A 314 27.00 -23.67 -10.99
CA SER A 314 27.86 -23.02 -11.98
C SER A 314 29.33 -23.03 -11.52
N PRO A 315 30.31 -23.10 -12.44
CA PRO A 315 31.72 -22.93 -12.11
C PRO A 315 32.08 -21.45 -11.77
N LEU A 316 31.17 -20.51 -11.97
CA LEU A 316 31.40 -19.09 -11.69
C LEU A 316 31.48 -18.79 -10.20
N LYS A 317 32.14 -17.68 -9.86
CA LYS A 317 32.14 -17.07 -8.52
C LYS A 317 31.64 -15.65 -8.60
N LEU A 318 30.44 -15.38 -8.08
CA LEU A 318 29.74 -14.12 -8.34
C LEU A 318 30.46 -12.90 -7.73
N ALA A 319 31.02 -13.06 -6.53
CA ALA A 319 31.68 -11.98 -5.76
C ALA A 319 32.91 -11.34 -6.45
N LYS A 320 33.44 -11.93 -7.53
CA LYS A 320 34.60 -11.40 -8.26
C LYS A 320 34.25 -10.68 -9.57
N SER A 321 32.98 -10.67 -9.98
CA SER A 321 32.58 -10.04 -11.24
C SER A 321 32.40 -8.52 -11.07
N ARG A 322 33.39 -7.74 -11.51
CA ARG A 322 33.20 -6.30 -11.70
C ARG A 322 32.23 -6.08 -12.86
N SER A 323 31.30 -5.15 -12.70
CA SER A 323 30.43 -4.78 -13.82
C SER A 323 31.30 -4.31 -14.99
N PRO A 324 31.05 -4.79 -16.22
CA PRO A 324 31.73 -4.29 -17.41
C PRO A 324 31.25 -2.87 -17.81
N LEU A 325 30.22 -2.37 -17.12
CA LEU A 325 29.55 -1.12 -17.42
C LEU A 325 30.15 0.05 -16.67
N ASN A 326 30.16 1.19 -17.35
CA ASN A 326 30.25 2.52 -16.77
C ASN A 326 29.28 3.45 -17.53
N LYS A 327 29.06 4.66 -17.03
CA LYS A 327 28.11 5.60 -17.65
C LYS A 327 28.41 5.87 -19.13
N SER A 328 29.69 5.96 -19.50
CA SER A 328 30.12 6.29 -20.87
C SER A 328 29.97 5.15 -21.89
N ASN A 329 30.07 3.88 -21.47
CA ASN A 329 30.02 2.75 -22.39
C ASN A 329 28.68 1.98 -22.39
N ARG A 330 27.76 2.33 -21.49
CA ARG A 330 26.52 1.57 -21.23
C ARG A 330 25.69 1.30 -22.47
N SER A 331 25.46 2.33 -23.31
CA SER A 331 24.67 2.18 -24.53
C SER A 331 25.34 1.21 -25.51
N GLN A 332 26.61 1.46 -25.86
CA GLN A 332 27.38 0.62 -26.78
C GLN A 332 27.49 -0.82 -26.26
N PHE A 333 27.81 -1.00 -24.99
CA PHE A 333 27.89 -2.32 -24.36
C PHE A 333 26.57 -3.08 -24.52
N THR A 334 25.46 -2.45 -24.15
CA THR A 334 24.14 -3.09 -24.22
C THR A 334 23.79 -3.47 -25.65
N GLN A 335 24.03 -2.58 -26.62
CA GLN A 335 23.77 -2.85 -28.03
C GLN A 335 24.55 -4.10 -28.49
N THR A 336 25.85 -4.15 -28.19
CA THR A 336 26.69 -5.32 -28.50
C THR A 336 26.19 -6.58 -27.80
N GLN A 337 25.81 -6.51 -26.52
CA GLN A 337 25.28 -7.68 -25.82
C GLN A 337 23.92 -8.13 -26.35
N ARG A 338 23.04 -7.20 -26.75
CA ARG A 338 21.77 -7.52 -27.41
C ARG A 338 22.02 -8.27 -28.72
N GLU A 339 22.96 -7.81 -29.54
CA GLU A 339 23.34 -8.49 -30.79
C GLU A 339 23.88 -9.91 -30.55
N LEU A 340 24.69 -10.11 -29.49
CA LEU A 340 25.24 -11.42 -29.15
C LEU A 340 24.18 -12.39 -28.61
N ALA A 341 23.22 -11.90 -27.85
CA ALA A 341 22.13 -12.72 -27.32
C ALA A 341 20.99 -12.92 -28.34
N LYS A 342 20.94 -12.15 -29.42
CA LYS A 342 19.93 -12.27 -30.48
C LYS A 342 20.11 -13.59 -31.22
N GLY A 343 19.07 -14.43 -31.19
CA GLY A 343 19.07 -15.73 -31.88
C GLY A 343 20.03 -16.75 -31.27
N CYS A 344 20.36 -16.60 -29.98
CA CYS A 344 21.13 -17.61 -29.27
C CYS A 344 20.37 -18.95 -29.19
N PRO A 345 21.07 -20.10 -29.04
CA PRO A 345 20.41 -21.40 -29.03
C PRO A 345 19.43 -21.54 -27.86
N ILE A 346 18.21 -21.99 -28.17
CA ILE A 346 17.21 -22.36 -27.15
C ILE A 346 17.60 -23.72 -26.57
N VAL A 347 17.68 -23.78 -25.25
CA VAL A 347 18.04 -25.02 -24.54
C VAL A 347 16.84 -25.96 -24.48
N LYS A 348 17.06 -27.23 -24.85
CA LYS A 348 15.98 -28.21 -25.01
C LYS A 348 15.45 -28.76 -23.68
N ASP A 349 16.34 -28.94 -22.70
CA ASP A 349 16.03 -29.58 -21.43
C ASP A 349 17.04 -29.19 -20.34
N LEU A 350 16.70 -29.47 -19.08
CA LEU A 350 17.50 -29.13 -17.90
C LEU A 350 18.89 -29.80 -17.86
N ARG A 351 19.05 -30.99 -18.47
CA ARG A 351 20.34 -31.68 -18.49
C ARG A 351 21.27 -31.01 -19.50
N SER A 352 20.76 -30.73 -20.69
CA SER A 352 21.45 -29.92 -21.70
C SER A 352 21.83 -28.55 -21.13
N LEU A 353 20.94 -27.92 -20.35
CA LEU A 353 21.24 -26.65 -19.67
C LEU A 353 22.40 -26.77 -18.69
N GLU A 354 22.38 -27.81 -17.86
CA GLU A 354 23.43 -28.07 -16.88
C GLU A 354 24.79 -28.32 -17.55
N ASP A 355 24.82 -29.10 -18.63
CA ASP A 355 26.02 -29.37 -19.40
C ASP A 355 26.57 -28.08 -20.03
N MET A 356 25.70 -27.24 -20.61
CA MET A 356 26.10 -25.96 -21.21
C MET A 356 26.62 -24.96 -20.17
N ILE A 357 25.98 -24.85 -19.01
CA ILE A 357 26.45 -23.96 -17.92
C ILE A 357 27.80 -24.44 -17.36
N LYS A 358 28.01 -25.74 -17.22
CA LYS A 358 29.25 -26.28 -16.64
C LYS A 358 30.42 -26.26 -17.61
N ASN A 359 30.17 -26.50 -18.90
CA ASN A 359 31.25 -26.78 -19.86
C ASN A 359 31.36 -25.72 -20.97
N ASP A 360 30.25 -25.10 -21.38
CA ASP A 360 30.19 -24.35 -22.64
C ASP A 360 30.18 -22.84 -22.45
N LEU A 361 29.48 -22.31 -21.44
CA LEU A 361 29.33 -20.86 -21.25
C LEU A 361 30.53 -20.19 -20.60
N HIS A 362 31.28 -20.91 -19.75
CA HIS A 362 32.31 -20.29 -18.93
C HIS A 362 33.69 -20.92 -19.18
N CYS A 363 34.73 -20.09 -19.22
CA CYS A 363 36.12 -20.52 -19.26
C CYS A 363 36.90 -19.72 -18.21
N SER A 364 37.65 -20.42 -17.35
CA SER A 364 38.46 -19.79 -16.29
C SER A 364 37.66 -18.82 -15.40
N GLY A 365 36.40 -19.16 -15.08
CA GLY A 365 35.53 -18.36 -14.22
C GLY A 365 34.98 -17.07 -14.86
N LYS A 366 35.03 -16.95 -16.20
CA LYS A 366 34.45 -15.83 -16.96
C LYS A 366 33.55 -16.34 -18.08
N LEU A 367 32.56 -15.53 -18.47
CA LEU A 367 31.76 -15.79 -19.67
C LEU A 367 32.67 -15.87 -20.89
N LYS A 368 32.50 -16.91 -21.71
CA LYS A 368 33.20 -17.01 -22.99
C LYS A 368 32.70 -15.89 -23.93
N PRO A 369 33.54 -15.37 -24.83
CA PRO A 369 33.07 -14.40 -25.82
C PRO A 369 31.92 -14.99 -26.65
N LYS A 370 30.85 -14.22 -26.84
CA LYS A 370 29.69 -14.56 -27.69
C LYS A 370 28.86 -15.78 -27.23
N SER A 371 28.94 -16.18 -25.97
CA SER A 371 28.17 -17.31 -25.46
C SER A 371 26.92 -16.83 -24.72
N TYR A 372 25.78 -16.87 -25.39
CA TYR A 372 24.47 -16.83 -24.76
C TYR A 372 23.71 -18.12 -25.08
N ILE A 373 22.82 -18.50 -24.18
CA ILE A 373 21.79 -19.51 -24.42
C ILE A 373 20.45 -19.00 -23.90
N GLU A 374 19.38 -19.42 -24.56
CA GLU A 374 18.02 -19.04 -24.19
C GLU A 374 17.35 -20.14 -23.39
N ILE A 375 16.74 -19.74 -22.27
CA ILE A 375 15.91 -20.57 -21.41
C ILE A 375 14.48 -20.10 -21.59
N ASN A 376 13.61 -21.01 -21.98
CA ASN A 376 12.17 -20.77 -22.04
C ASN A 376 11.43 -21.73 -21.10
N ARG A 377 10.11 -21.59 -21.03
CA ARG A 377 9.25 -22.42 -20.18
C ARG A 377 9.40 -23.92 -20.47
N ASP A 378 9.53 -24.29 -21.75
CA ASP A 378 9.66 -25.69 -22.18
C ASP A 378 10.97 -26.33 -21.71
N THR A 379 12.06 -25.55 -21.61
CA THR A 379 13.35 -26.01 -21.07
C THR A 379 13.19 -26.59 -19.67
N ILE A 380 12.30 -26.03 -18.84
CA ILE A 380 12.21 -26.31 -17.40
C ILE A 380 11.28 -27.49 -17.07
N GLN A 381 10.41 -27.92 -18.01
CA GLN A 381 9.58 -29.14 -17.90
C GLN A 381 8.80 -29.23 -16.56
N GLU A 382 8.04 -28.18 -16.22
CA GLU A 382 7.23 -28.10 -14.99
C GLU A 382 8.03 -28.18 -13.67
N LYS A 383 9.36 -27.98 -13.71
CA LYS A 383 10.19 -27.83 -12.51
C LYS A 383 10.42 -26.36 -12.18
N SER A 384 11.08 -26.11 -11.05
CA SER A 384 11.77 -24.85 -10.80
C SER A 384 13.26 -25.03 -11.00
N LEU A 385 13.96 -24.00 -11.43
CA LEU A 385 15.40 -24.02 -11.69
C LEU A 385 16.10 -23.06 -10.73
N MET A 386 17.09 -23.56 -10.00
CA MET A 386 17.99 -22.74 -9.19
C MET A 386 19.42 -22.91 -9.66
N ILE A 387 20.05 -21.79 -10.02
CA ILE A 387 21.45 -21.70 -10.41
C ILE A 387 22.20 -21.05 -9.26
N THR A 388 23.22 -21.74 -8.77
CA THR A 388 24.13 -21.26 -7.73
C THR A 388 25.55 -21.14 -8.27
N ASP A 389 26.35 -20.28 -7.67
CA ASP A 389 27.76 -20.16 -7.98
C ASP A 389 28.57 -21.30 -7.33
N CYS A 390 29.89 -21.31 -7.52
CA CYS A 390 30.75 -22.39 -7.02
C CYS A 390 30.83 -22.44 -5.48
N ASP A 391 30.47 -21.36 -4.79
CA ASP A 391 30.37 -21.28 -3.33
C ASP A 391 28.93 -21.58 -2.82
N GLY A 392 27.98 -21.80 -3.73
CA GLY A 392 26.57 -22.05 -3.40
C GLY A 392 25.72 -20.79 -3.27
N LYS A 393 26.25 -19.59 -3.60
CA LYS A 393 25.46 -18.35 -3.58
C LYS A 393 24.48 -18.34 -4.75
N LEU A 394 23.24 -17.88 -4.51
CA LEU A 394 22.23 -17.77 -5.56
C LEU A 394 22.70 -16.85 -6.68
N MET A 395 22.57 -17.31 -7.92
CA MET A 395 22.75 -16.50 -9.13
C MET A 395 21.43 -16.26 -9.86
N ALA A 396 20.58 -17.27 -9.96
CA ALA A 396 19.24 -17.13 -10.51
C ALA A 396 18.31 -18.22 -9.96
N LEU A 397 17.05 -17.88 -9.71
CA LEU A 397 15.95 -18.81 -9.49
C LEU A 397 14.89 -18.50 -10.55
N TYR A 398 14.49 -19.49 -11.33
CA TYR A 398 13.42 -19.37 -12.31
C TYR A 398 12.33 -20.39 -12.00
N PHE A 399 11.07 -19.96 -11.99
CA PHE A 399 9.92 -20.85 -11.89
C PHE A 399 8.72 -20.23 -12.61
N SER A 400 7.79 -21.07 -13.03
CA SER A 400 6.50 -20.62 -13.54
C SER A 400 5.44 -20.84 -12.47
N VAL A 401 4.53 -19.88 -12.31
CA VAL A 401 3.38 -20.09 -11.42
C VAL A 401 2.49 -21.22 -11.94
N PRO A 402 1.78 -21.92 -11.05
CA PRO A 402 0.82 -22.95 -11.44
C PRO A 402 -0.26 -22.39 -12.38
N GLU A 403 -0.80 -23.26 -13.23
CA GLU A 403 -1.77 -22.89 -14.27
C GLU A 403 -2.98 -22.15 -13.69
N GLU A 404 -3.45 -22.56 -12.51
CA GLU A 404 -4.58 -21.94 -11.82
C GLU A 404 -4.36 -20.47 -11.42
N PHE A 405 -3.11 -19.98 -11.40
CA PHE A 405 -2.77 -18.57 -11.15
C PHE A 405 -2.52 -17.75 -12.43
N ARG A 406 -2.44 -18.39 -13.60
CA ARG A 406 -2.15 -17.69 -14.87
C ARG A 406 -3.32 -16.86 -15.35
N GLN A 407 -4.53 -17.44 -15.39
CA GLN A 407 -5.72 -16.69 -15.77
C GLN A 407 -6.00 -15.50 -14.82
N PRO A 408 -5.93 -15.68 -13.49
CA PRO A 408 -6.00 -14.56 -12.56
C PRO A 408 -4.98 -13.45 -12.79
N LEU A 409 -3.73 -13.83 -13.08
CA LEU A 409 -2.69 -12.85 -13.41
C LEU A 409 -3.00 -12.16 -14.74
N ALA A 410 -3.54 -12.86 -15.74
CA ALA A 410 -4.01 -12.27 -16.98
C ALA A 410 -5.12 -11.24 -16.73
N ASP A 411 -6.09 -11.56 -15.86
CA ASP A 411 -7.17 -10.66 -15.48
C ASP A 411 -6.63 -9.42 -14.76
N ALA A 412 -5.61 -9.60 -13.91
CA ALA A 412 -4.89 -8.51 -13.24
C ALA A 412 -4.15 -7.59 -14.24
N LEU A 413 -3.70 -8.09 -15.40
CA LEU A 413 -3.18 -7.23 -16.48
C LEU A 413 -4.24 -6.26 -17.01
N GLY A 414 -5.51 -6.65 -17.00
CA GLY A 414 -6.62 -5.76 -17.32
C GLY A 414 -6.64 -4.53 -16.41
N THR A 415 -6.21 -4.68 -15.15
CA THR A 415 -6.06 -3.56 -14.22
C THR A 415 -4.89 -2.65 -14.61
N ILE A 416 -3.73 -3.20 -15.00
CA ILE A 416 -2.62 -2.39 -15.54
C ILE A 416 -3.10 -1.61 -16.78
N GLN A 417 -3.78 -2.27 -17.71
CA GLN A 417 -4.28 -1.64 -18.92
C GLN A 417 -5.30 -0.54 -18.63
N ALA A 418 -6.18 -0.74 -17.66
CA ALA A 418 -7.20 0.23 -17.28
C ALA A 418 -6.61 1.46 -16.58
N LEU A 419 -5.58 1.28 -15.75
CA LEU A 419 -4.92 2.36 -15.02
C LEU A 419 -3.89 3.11 -15.88
N MET A 420 -3.27 2.41 -16.83
CA MET A 420 -2.19 2.95 -17.67
C MET A 420 -2.49 2.83 -19.17
N PRO A 421 -3.67 3.25 -19.67
CA PRO A 421 -4.11 2.97 -21.05
C PRO A 421 -3.24 3.65 -22.12
N GLY A 422 -2.57 4.75 -21.77
CA GLY A 422 -1.64 5.44 -22.68
C GLY A 422 -0.24 4.81 -22.74
N GLU A 423 0.12 4.03 -21.73
CA GLU A 423 1.45 3.42 -21.59
C GLU A 423 1.43 1.94 -21.99
N PHE A 424 0.43 1.17 -21.55
CA PHE A 424 0.31 -0.25 -21.85
C PHE A 424 -0.39 -0.47 -23.20
N LYS A 425 0.40 -0.31 -24.26
CA LYS A 425 -0.03 -0.42 -25.66
C LYS A 425 0.94 -1.27 -26.47
N HIS A 426 0.56 -1.58 -27.70
CA HIS A 426 1.47 -2.19 -28.65
C HIS A 426 2.62 -1.23 -28.96
N GLU A 427 3.86 -1.65 -28.72
CA GLU A 427 5.06 -0.84 -28.90
C GLU A 427 6.16 -1.59 -29.64
N ASN A 428 7.09 -0.82 -30.23
CA ASN A 428 8.31 -1.34 -30.81
C ASN A 428 9.51 -0.60 -30.20
N SER A 429 10.33 -1.33 -29.45
CA SER A 429 11.48 -0.75 -28.73
C SER A 429 12.61 -0.23 -29.63
N LEU A 430 12.57 -0.51 -30.94
CA LEU A 430 13.53 0.02 -31.92
C LEU A 430 13.11 1.37 -32.50
N ARG A 431 11.89 1.87 -32.20
CA ARG A 431 11.46 3.16 -32.73
C ARG A 431 12.32 4.30 -32.17
N PRO A 432 12.59 5.36 -32.94
CA PRO A 432 13.29 6.55 -32.45
C PRO A 432 12.58 7.15 -31.23
N GLY A 433 13.36 7.57 -30.23
CA GLY A 433 12.83 8.19 -29.00
C GLY A 433 12.02 7.26 -28.11
N PHE A 434 12.20 5.94 -28.24
CA PHE A 434 11.57 4.97 -27.35
C PHE A 434 11.93 5.23 -25.88
N LYS A 435 10.92 5.26 -25.02
CA LYS A 435 11.04 5.26 -23.56
C LYS A 435 10.05 4.24 -23.02
N TYR A 436 10.45 3.50 -22.00
CA TYR A 436 9.52 2.65 -21.25
C TYR A 436 9.00 3.41 -20.04
N PHE A 437 7.85 2.98 -19.54
CA PHE A 437 7.22 3.58 -18.37
C PHE A 437 7.50 2.69 -17.15
N SER A 438 7.84 3.30 -16.02
CA SER A 438 8.01 2.61 -14.75
C SER A 438 7.22 3.32 -13.68
N CYS A 439 6.54 2.55 -12.84
CA CYS A 439 5.76 3.07 -11.72
C CYS A 439 6.15 2.32 -10.45
N HIS A 440 6.73 3.04 -9.49
CA HIS A 440 7.26 2.45 -8.28
C HIS A 440 6.20 2.51 -7.19
N TYR A 441 5.74 1.36 -6.71
CA TYR A 441 4.84 1.24 -5.56
C TYR A 441 5.56 0.58 -4.39
N SER A 442 6.62 1.24 -3.93
CA SER A 442 7.55 0.72 -2.92
C SER A 442 7.69 1.65 -1.71
N TRP A 443 7.97 1.05 -0.56
CA TRP A 443 8.52 1.73 0.60
C TRP A 443 10.04 1.79 0.53
N TYR A 444 10.58 2.98 0.75
CA TYR A 444 11.99 3.27 0.68
C TYR A 444 12.54 3.76 2.02
N ALA A 445 13.67 3.23 2.42
CA ALA A 445 14.59 3.84 3.38
C ALA A 445 15.71 4.63 2.68
N ARG A 446 15.76 4.59 1.33
CA ARG A 446 16.80 5.25 0.55
C ARG A 446 16.76 6.77 0.70
N PHE A 447 17.95 7.38 0.73
CA PHE A 447 18.14 8.82 0.93
C PHE A 447 17.59 9.33 2.27
N ALA A 448 17.38 8.44 3.25
CA ALA A 448 16.87 8.85 4.54
C ALA A 448 17.88 9.75 5.28
N GLU A 449 17.35 10.81 5.90
CA GLU A 449 18.14 11.69 6.75
C GLU A 449 18.65 10.90 7.96
N GLN A 450 19.97 10.92 8.19
CA GLN A 450 20.56 10.25 9.34
C GLN A 450 20.41 11.11 10.60
N GLY A 451 19.73 10.57 11.62
CA GLY A 451 19.52 11.14 12.95
C GLY A 451 20.68 10.92 13.93
N ASP A 452 21.83 10.39 13.47
CA ASP A 452 22.99 10.17 14.35
C ASP A 452 23.37 11.45 15.11
N GLY A 453 23.32 11.38 16.45
CA GLY A 453 23.61 12.51 17.33
C GLY A 453 22.47 13.54 17.48
N ALA A 454 21.25 13.23 17.03
CA ALA A 454 20.07 14.05 17.27
C ALA A 454 19.75 14.14 18.77
N PRO A 455 19.41 15.32 19.32
CA PRO A 455 18.99 15.47 20.71
C PRO A 455 17.70 14.70 20.99
N ALA A 456 17.74 13.71 21.88
CA ALA A 456 16.61 12.83 22.19
C ALA A 456 15.43 13.55 22.88
N ASP A 457 15.66 14.74 23.43
CA ASP A 457 14.68 15.58 24.11
C ASP A 457 13.93 16.53 23.17
N ILE A 458 14.29 16.57 21.88
CA ILE A 458 13.67 17.45 20.88
C ILE A 458 12.97 16.61 19.83
N HIS A 459 11.70 16.91 19.58
CA HIS A 459 10.94 16.22 18.53
C HIS A 459 11.64 16.32 17.19
N ALA A 460 11.70 15.20 16.45
CA ALA A 460 12.42 15.13 15.18
C ALA A 460 12.05 16.30 14.27
N ASP A 461 10.77 16.56 14.01
CA ASP A 461 10.30 17.66 13.12
C ASP A 461 10.79 19.07 13.49
N ASN A 462 11.26 19.26 14.73
CA ASN A 462 11.82 20.54 15.15
C ASN A 462 13.32 20.63 14.91
N LEU A 463 13.98 19.52 14.56
CA LEU A 463 15.42 19.45 14.33
C LEU A 463 15.78 19.76 12.87
N ARG A 464 16.89 20.47 12.66
CA ARG A 464 17.54 20.71 11.36
C ARG A 464 19.05 20.65 11.49
N LYS A 465 19.77 20.07 10.52
CA LYS A 465 21.24 20.15 10.45
C LYS A 465 21.71 21.50 9.90
N ASP A 466 22.71 22.10 10.54
CA ASP A 466 23.27 23.41 10.20
C ASP A 466 23.85 23.54 8.78
N HIS A 467 24.13 22.42 8.12
CA HIS A 467 24.82 22.39 6.82
C HIS A 467 23.95 21.88 5.67
N THR A 468 22.71 21.45 5.93
CA THR A 468 21.79 21.06 4.87
C THR A 468 20.84 22.23 4.58
N GLY A 469 20.94 22.79 3.37
CA GLY A 469 20.07 23.88 2.91
C GLY A 469 18.59 23.49 2.88
N ARG A 470 18.29 22.18 2.86
CA ARG A 470 16.97 21.59 2.80
C ARG A 470 16.84 20.48 3.86
N VAL A 471 15.76 20.52 4.63
CA VAL A 471 15.37 19.43 5.54
C VAL A 471 14.28 18.63 4.85
N ASN A 472 14.48 17.33 4.70
CA ASN A 472 13.49 16.43 4.14
C ASN A 472 12.83 15.65 5.28
N PHE A 473 11.91 16.31 5.98
CA PHE A 473 11.19 15.73 7.13
C PHE A 473 10.55 14.37 6.79
N ASP A 474 9.97 14.26 5.59
CA ASP A 474 9.32 13.03 5.12
C ASP A 474 10.30 11.87 4.87
N GLN A 475 11.62 12.11 4.87
CA GLN A 475 12.67 11.10 4.64
C GLN A 475 13.41 10.71 5.93
N ARG A 476 12.89 11.04 7.12
CA ARG A 476 13.48 10.57 8.39
C ARG A 476 13.08 9.14 8.73
N LEU A 477 11.94 8.73 8.20
CA LEU A 477 11.39 7.38 8.31
C LEU A 477 11.41 6.73 6.91
N PRO A 478 11.25 5.40 6.82
CA PRO A 478 10.87 4.78 5.57
C PRO A 478 9.63 5.48 5.03
N HIS A 479 9.65 5.80 3.76
CA HIS A 479 8.62 6.59 3.11
C HIS A 479 8.12 5.88 1.87
N GLN A 480 6.89 6.16 1.53
CA GLN A 480 6.30 5.65 0.30
C GLN A 480 6.92 6.35 -0.89
N SER A 481 7.00 5.65 -2.02
CA SER A 481 7.33 6.24 -3.30
C SER A 481 6.42 7.42 -3.63
N LYS A 482 6.92 8.31 -4.49
CA LYS A 482 6.15 9.45 -4.99
C LYS A 482 4.86 8.99 -5.68
N GLU A 483 4.89 7.86 -6.37
CA GLU A 483 3.75 7.33 -7.11
C GLU A 483 2.65 6.84 -6.16
N ILE A 484 2.98 6.24 -5.01
CA ILE A 484 1.98 5.91 -3.98
C ILE A 484 1.33 7.20 -3.44
N PHE A 485 2.13 8.25 -3.19
CA PHE A 485 1.61 9.53 -2.72
C PHE A 485 0.71 10.22 -3.75
N GLN A 486 1.08 10.14 -5.03
CA GLN A 486 0.35 10.81 -6.11
C GLN A 486 -0.87 10.01 -6.57
N ASN A 487 -0.80 8.68 -6.54
CA ASN A 487 -1.81 7.77 -7.04
C ASN A 487 -2.06 6.61 -6.04
N PRO A 488 -2.53 6.91 -4.80
CA PRO A 488 -2.74 5.89 -3.77
C PRO A 488 -3.82 4.87 -4.17
N GLU A 489 -4.76 5.27 -5.01
CA GLU A 489 -5.81 4.40 -5.54
C GLU A 489 -5.26 3.39 -6.54
N ASP A 490 -4.41 3.83 -7.46
CA ASP A 490 -3.76 2.93 -8.43
C ASP A 490 -2.94 1.88 -7.70
N HIS A 491 -2.17 2.30 -6.69
CA HIS A 491 -1.45 1.40 -5.80
C HIS A 491 -2.38 0.36 -5.17
N ALA A 492 -3.47 0.79 -4.52
CA ALA A 492 -4.39 -0.12 -3.84
C ALA A 492 -5.06 -1.11 -4.81
N LEU A 493 -5.39 -0.66 -6.01
CA LEU A 493 -6.01 -1.49 -7.04
C LEU A 493 -5.08 -2.53 -7.62
N LEU A 494 -3.83 -2.14 -7.86
CA LEU A 494 -2.80 -3.07 -8.33
C LEU A 494 -2.39 -4.05 -7.23
N ALA A 495 -2.25 -3.57 -5.99
CA ALA A 495 -1.99 -4.40 -4.82
C ALA A 495 -3.08 -5.48 -4.64
N GLU A 496 -4.35 -5.11 -4.80
CA GLU A 496 -5.46 -6.06 -4.73
C GLU A 496 -5.47 -7.01 -5.93
N ALA A 497 -5.30 -6.48 -7.15
CA ALA A 497 -5.28 -7.31 -8.36
C ALA A 497 -4.16 -8.36 -8.33
N PHE A 498 -3.04 -8.08 -7.67
CA PHE A 498 -1.92 -9.00 -7.52
C PHE A 498 -1.87 -9.72 -6.16
N ALA A 499 -2.84 -9.55 -5.26
CA ALA A 499 -2.74 -10.02 -3.88
C ALA A 499 -2.44 -11.52 -3.77
N ASP A 500 -3.23 -12.37 -4.44
CA ASP A 500 -3.03 -13.82 -4.39
C ASP A 500 -1.77 -14.26 -5.14
N PHE A 501 -1.38 -13.49 -6.16
CA PHE A 501 -0.11 -13.71 -6.84
C PHE A 501 1.07 -13.40 -5.91
N PHE A 502 1.06 -12.26 -5.22
CA PHE A 502 2.09 -11.90 -4.24
C PHE A 502 2.15 -12.89 -3.08
N GLU A 503 1.01 -13.41 -2.63
CA GLU A 503 0.99 -14.47 -1.62
C GLU A 503 1.61 -15.78 -2.14
N LEU A 504 1.34 -16.17 -3.38
CA LEU A 504 2.03 -17.30 -4.02
C LEU A 504 3.54 -17.06 -4.11
N ILE A 505 3.97 -15.86 -4.54
CA ILE A 505 5.39 -15.49 -4.57
C ILE A 505 5.99 -15.57 -3.18
N ARG A 506 5.30 -15.11 -2.14
CA ARG A 506 5.73 -15.21 -0.74
C ARG A 506 5.94 -16.66 -0.32
N VAL A 507 5.01 -17.55 -0.64
CA VAL A 507 5.10 -19.00 -0.35
C VAL A 507 6.27 -19.64 -1.10
N ALA A 508 6.38 -19.36 -2.41
CA ALA A 508 7.48 -19.85 -3.24
C ALA A 508 8.84 -19.33 -2.74
N PHE A 509 8.92 -18.06 -2.37
CA PHE A 509 10.14 -17.44 -1.89
C PHE A 509 10.58 -18.04 -0.55
N LYS A 510 9.65 -18.18 0.40
CA LYS A 510 9.93 -18.83 1.69
C LYS A 510 10.35 -20.30 1.52
N HIS A 511 9.80 -21.00 0.54
CA HIS A 511 10.15 -22.40 0.26
C HIS A 511 11.52 -22.55 -0.40
N TYR A 512 11.78 -21.81 -1.48
CA TYR A 512 13.00 -21.96 -2.27
C TYR A 512 14.21 -21.24 -1.66
N LEU A 513 14.01 -20.10 -1.00
CA LEU A 513 15.07 -19.21 -0.51
C LEU A 513 14.77 -18.74 0.92
N PRO A 514 14.64 -19.66 1.90
CA PRO A 514 14.23 -19.34 3.27
C PRO A 514 15.18 -18.36 3.98
N GLU A 515 16.48 -18.41 3.68
CA GLU A 515 17.47 -17.51 4.27
C GLU A 515 17.27 -16.06 3.81
N GLN A 516 17.15 -15.84 2.51
CA GLN A 516 16.91 -14.51 1.93
C GLN A 516 15.54 -13.97 2.32
N TYR A 517 14.54 -14.84 2.44
CA TYR A 517 13.22 -14.48 2.99
C TYR A 517 13.32 -13.98 4.43
N SER A 518 14.09 -14.69 5.27
CA SER A 518 14.29 -14.36 6.69
C SER A 518 14.99 -13.01 6.87
N GLU A 519 15.85 -12.61 5.94
CA GLU A 519 16.50 -11.30 5.97
C GLU A 519 15.55 -10.17 5.54
N LEU A 520 14.74 -10.36 4.48
CA LEU A 520 13.91 -9.29 3.94
C LEU A 520 12.70 -8.93 4.81
N HIS A 521 12.11 -9.90 5.50
CA HIS A 521 10.86 -9.61 6.22
C HIS A 521 11.06 -8.67 7.41
N ILE A 522 12.27 -8.62 7.99
CA ILE A 522 12.62 -7.72 9.09
C ILE A 522 12.34 -6.26 8.69
N TYR A 523 12.71 -5.87 7.46
CA TYR A 523 12.41 -4.53 6.97
C TYR A 523 10.91 -4.29 6.87
N ALA A 524 10.19 -5.20 6.19
CA ALA A 524 8.76 -5.06 5.95
C ALA A 524 7.96 -4.99 7.27
N ASP A 525 8.35 -5.77 8.28
CA ASP A 525 7.76 -5.74 9.63
C ASP A 525 8.10 -4.46 10.40
N SER A 526 9.19 -3.78 10.03
CA SER A 526 9.65 -2.54 10.66
C SER A 526 9.15 -1.26 9.97
N LEU A 527 8.27 -1.37 8.98
CA LEU A 527 7.70 -0.20 8.31
C LEU A 527 6.88 0.66 9.29
N PRO A 528 6.92 2.00 9.14
CA PRO A 528 6.21 2.91 10.05
C PRO A 528 4.73 2.57 10.18
N LEU A 529 4.22 2.71 11.41
CA LEU A 529 2.81 2.46 11.75
C LEU A 529 2.32 1.03 11.43
N CYS A 530 3.24 0.05 11.42
CA CYS A 530 2.96 -1.33 11.03
C CYS A 530 2.31 -1.41 9.64
N ALA A 531 2.74 -0.55 8.72
CA ALA A 531 2.22 -0.56 7.35
C ALA A 531 2.51 -1.93 6.70
N ALA A 532 1.47 -2.56 6.17
CA ALA A 532 1.62 -3.81 5.43
C ALA A 532 2.06 -3.52 4.00
N SER A 533 3.13 -4.16 3.55
CA SER A 533 3.48 -4.20 2.12
C SER A 533 2.63 -5.25 1.41
N PRO A 534 1.98 -4.91 0.28
CA PRO A 534 1.22 -5.90 -0.49
C PRO A 534 2.11 -6.99 -1.11
N ALA A 535 3.39 -6.71 -1.32
CA ALA A 535 4.37 -7.64 -1.88
C ALA A 535 5.30 -8.25 -0.82
N TYR A 536 4.81 -8.44 0.40
CA TYR A 536 5.60 -8.99 1.51
C TYR A 536 6.33 -10.30 1.12
N PRO A 537 7.63 -10.46 1.44
CA PRO A 537 8.44 -9.68 2.38
C PRO A 537 9.15 -8.47 1.76
N PHE A 538 8.84 -8.09 0.52
CA PHE A 538 9.41 -6.89 -0.09
C PHE A 538 8.70 -5.63 0.41
N GLY A 539 9.38 -4.49 0.35
CA GLY A 539 8.80 -3.18 0.70
C GLY A 539 7.74 -2.68 -0.28
N GLY A 540 7.53 -3.38 -1.40
CA GLY A 540 6.49 -3.10 -2.38
C GLY A 540 6.85 -3.68 -3.74
N PHE A 541 6.35 -3.07 -4.81
CA PHE A 541 6.52 -3.57 -6.18
C PHE A 541 6.64 -2.43 -7.18
N VAL A 542 7.22 -2.72 -8.35
CA VAL A 542 7.36 -1.78 -9.47
C VAL A 542 6.67 -2.39 -10.69
N ILE A 543 5.97 -1.57 -11.46
CA ILE A 543 5.40 -2.00 -12.75
C ILE A 543 6.21 -1.34 -13.86
N ASN A 544 6.88 -2.16 -14.67
CA ASN A 544 7.55 -1.73 -15.88
C ASN A 544 6.67 -2.04 -17.09
N VAL A 545 6.14 -1.00 -17.72
CA VAL A 545 5.36 -1.08 -18.95
C VAL A 545 6.26 -0.78 -20.14
N SER A 546 6.19 -1.62 -21.17
CA SER A 546 7.07 -1.57 -22.33
C SER A 546 8.56 -1.69 -21.95
N GLY A 547 8.89 -2.39 -20.86
CA GLY A 547 10.26 -2.43 -20.35
C GLY A 547 11.27 -2.92 -21.40
N CYS A 548 12.26 -2.09 -21.72
CA CYS A 548 13.42 -2.45 -22.54
C CYS A 548 14.68 -1.76 -21.98
N SER A 549 15.17 -2.25 -20.86
CA SER A 549 16.26 -1.61 -20.12
C SER A 549 17.62 -1.72 -20.82
N TRP A 550 18.45 -0.69 -20.60
CA TRP A 550 19.88 -0.75 -20.89
C TRP A 550 20.59 -1.62 -19.85
N GLY A 551 21.80 -2.08 -20.15
CA GLY A 551 22.66 -2.78 -19.20
C GLY A 551 22.84 -1.97 -17.92
N HIS A 552 22.48 -2.56 -16.79
CA HIS A 552 22.65 -1.96 -15.46
C HIS A 552 22.76 -3.03 -14.36
N ARG A 553 23.06 -2.57 -13.15
CA ARG A 553 22.90 -3.29 -11.88
C ARG A 553 22.08 -2.39 -10.97
N ASP A 554 21.17 -2.96 -10.20
CA ASP A 554 20.35 -2.20 -9.26
C ASP A 554 21.14 -2.00 -7.97
N GLU A 555 22.05 -1.03 -7.95
CA GLU A 555 22.95 -0.77 -6.80
C GLU A 555 22.19 -0.42 -5.51
N GLY A 556 20.95 0.07 -5.66
CA GLY A 556 20.03 0.35 -4.57
C GLY A 556 19.40 -0.89 -3.95
N ASP A 557 19.48 -2.05 -4.61
CA ASP A 557 18.87 -3.27 -4.10
C ASP A 557 19.74 -3.96 -3.04
N ASN A 558 19.10 -4.57 -2.04
CA ASN A 558 19.81 -5.22 -0.92
C ASN A 558 20.23 -6.66 -1.26
N ILE A 559 19.26 -7.51 -1.60
CA ILE A 559 19.48 -8.96 -1.70
C ILE A 559 19.08 -9.50 -3.07
N LEU A 560 17.80 -9.37 -3.43
CA LEU A 560 17.22 -9.95 -4.64
C LEU A 560 16.22 -8.98 -5.28
N CYS A 561 16.09 -9.16 -6.58
CA CYS A 561 15.04 -8.63 -7.41
C CYS A 561 14.29 -9.80 -8.04
N PHE A 562 12.96 -9.78 -7.95
CA PHE A 562 12.06 -10.73 -8.61
C PHE A 562 11.43 -10.02 -9.81
N VAL A 563 11.66 -10.53 -11.01
CA VAL A 563 11.00 -10.06 -12.22
C VAL A 563 9.93 -11.07 -12.61
N ILE A 564 8.69 -10.61 -12.67
CA ILE A 564 7.51 -11.40 -13.00
C ILE A 564 7.03 -10.99 -14.39
N GLY A 565 6.83 -11.97 -15.25
CA GLY A 565 6.25 -11.77 -16.57
C GLY A 565 4.77 -11.45 -16.49
N ALA A 566 4.43 -10.27 -16.99
CA ALA A 566 3.08 -9.72 -17.02
C ALA A 566 2.69 -9.45 -18.49
N ILE A 567 2.92 -10.44 -19.36
CA ILE A 567 2.87 -10.32 -20.82
C ILE A 567 1.69 -11.15 -21.35
N PRO A 568 0.71 -10.55 -22.06
CA PRO A 568 -0.40 -11.33 -22.61
C PRO A 568 0.10 -12.40 -23.60
N PRO A 569 -0.42 -13.65 -23.55
CA PRO A 569 0.04 -14.73 -24.41
C PRO A 569 -0.02 -14.37 -25.90
N GLY A 570 1.07 -14.60 -26.63
CA GLY A 570 1.17 -14.34 -28.07
C GLY A 570 1.07 -12.86 -28.48
N LYS A 571 1.22 -11.92 -27.54
CA LYS A 571 1.14 -10.46 -27.82
C LYS A 571 2.48 -9.74 -27.78
N CYS A 572 3.59 -10.45 -27.54
CA CYS A 572 4.93 -9.89 -27.52
C CYS A 572 5.93 -10.83 -28.15
N GLU A 573 6.79 -10.29 -29.00
CA GLU A 573 7.95 -10.96 -29.58
C GLU A 573 9.22 -10.27 -29.08
N GLY A 574 10.24 -11.06 -28.73
CA GLY A 574 11.47 -10.56 -28.14
C GLY A 574 11.30 -10.09 -26.68
N GLY A 575 12.17 -9.21 -26.22
CA GLY A 575 12.06 -8.65 -24.86
C GLY A 575 12.56 -9.55 -23.74
N GLN A 576 13.30 -10.61 -24.08
CA GLN A 576 13.96 -11.51 -23.13
C GLN A 576 14.79 -10.72 -22.11
N LEU A 577 14.85 -11.21 -20.87
CA LEU A 577 15.75 -10.67 -19.84
C LEU A 577 17.09 -11.41 -19.93
N CYS A 578 18.16 -10.66 -20.15
CA CYS A 578 19.50 -11.22 -20.23
C CYS A 578 20.27 -10.97 -18.92
N LEU A 579 20.85 -12.03 -18.36
CA LEU A 579 21.79 -11.97 -17.23
C LEU A 579 23.21 -12.17 -17.76
N TYR A 580 23.95 -11.07 -17.88
CA TYR A 580 25.22 -11.01 -18.59
C TYR A 580 26.25 -11.99 -18.03
N GLU A 581 26.52 -11.96 -16.72
CA GLU A 581 27.55 -12.78 -16.10
C GLU A 581 27.30 -14.28 -16.33
N LEU A 582 26.04 -14.69 -16.37
CA LEU A 582 25.66 -16.09 -16.57
C LEU A 582 25.63 -16.47 -18.06
N GLY A 583 25.52 -15.51 -18.98
CA GLY A 583 25.31 -15.80 -20.40
C GLY A 583 23.92 -16.38 -20.69
N LEU A 584 22.93 -16.01 -19.88
CA LEU A 584 21.57 -16.55 -19.98
C LEU A 584 20.60 -15.49 -20.46
N SER A 585 19.75 -15.88 -21.40
CA SER A 585 18.60 -15.12 -21.87
C SER A 585 17.33 -15.84 -21.44
N PHE A 586 16.41 -15.15 -20.77
CA PHE A 586 15.15 -15.74 -20.31
C PHE A 586 13.98 -15.18 -21.11
N ASP A 587 13.25 -16.06 -21.79
CA ASP A 587 11.94 -15.73 -22.36
C ASP A 587 10.89 -15.76 -21.26
N ILE A 588 10.70 -14.60 -20.60
CA ILE A 588 9.78 -14.46 -19.48
C ILE A 588 8.37 -14.22 -20.03
N GLN A 589 7.46 -15.17 -19.83
CA GLN A 589 6.07 -15.07 -20.25
C GLN A 589 5.12 -14.84 -19.06
N LEU A 590 3.80 -14.78 -19.31
CA LEU A 590 2.79 -14.61 -18.27
C LEU A 590 2.97 -15.61 -17.12
N GLY A 591 3.25 -15.10 -15.92
CA GLY A 591 3.39 -15.91 -14.72
C GLY A 591 4.74 -16.59 -14.55
N ASP A 592 5.71 -16.34 -15.44
CA ASP A 592 7.10 -16.73 -15.18
C ASP A 592 7.73 -15.75 -14.20
N VAL A 593 8.56 -16.27 -13.31
CA VAL A 593 9.23 -15.53 -12.25
C VAL A 593 10.71 -15.84 -12.33
N ILE A 594 11.52 -14.80 -12.35
CA ILE A 594 12.97 -14.91 -12.19
C ILE A 594 13.43 -14.06 -11.02
N ALA A 595 14.14 -14.67 -10.08
CA ALA A 595 14.77 -13.98 -8.96
C ALA A 595 16.29 -14.06 -9.09
N PHE A 596 16.97 -12.93 -8.93
CA PHE A 596 18.44 -12.85 -9.01
C PHE A 596 18.97 -11.66 -8.19
N PRO A 597 20.23 -11.69 -7.75
CA PRO A 597 20.87 -10.56 -7.07
C PRO A 597 21.19 -9.43 -8.08
N SER A 598 20.22 -8.55 -8.31
CA SER A 598 20.27 -7.44 -9.28
C SER A 598 21.42 -6.46 -9.05
N CYS A 599 21.88 -6.32 -7.80
CA CYS A 599 23.04 -5.49 -7.45
C CYS A 599 24.39 -6.13 -7.83
N ASP A 600 24.44 -7.46 -8.02
CA ASP A 600 25.64 -8.22 -8.35
C ASP A 600 25.69 -8.67 -9.82
N ILE A 601 24.55 -8.72 -10.51
CA ILE A 601 24.42 -9.24 -11.88
C ILE A 601 24.00 -8.12 -12.83
N THR A 602 24.83 -7.87 -13.84
CA THR A 602 24.49 -6.98 -14.94
C THR A 602 23.39 -7.60 -15.79
N HIS A 603 22.32 -6.84 -15.99
CA HIS A 603 21.17 -7.31 -16.73
C HIS A 603 20.60 -6.23 -17.65
N PHE A 604 19.89 -6.68 -18.69
CA PHE A 604 19.26 -5.85 -19.70
C PHE A 604 18.12 -6.60 -20.38
N ASN A 605 17.28 -5.90 -21.13
CA ASN A 605 16.27 -6.54 -21.97
C ASN A 605 16.68 -6.53 -23.45
N GLN A 606 16.33 -7.59 -24.17
CA GLN A 606 16.32 -7.59 -25.63
C GLN A 606 15.30 -6.59 -26.18
N HIS A 607 15.47 -6.23 -27.45
CA HIS A 607 14.44 -5.48 -28.16
C HIS A 607 13.17 -6.34 -28.30
N PHE A 608 12.02 -5.69 -28.20
CA PHE A 608 10.70 -6.31 -28.37
C PHE A 608 9.80 -5.53 -29.32
N THR A 609 8.79 -6.22 -29.84
CA THR A 609 7.60 -5.66 -30.49
C THR A 609 6.37 -6.31 -29.88
N GLY A 610 5.41 -5.54 -29.36
CA GLY A 610 4.28 -6.11 -28.64
C GLY A 610 3.72 -5.32 -27.47
N TYR A 611 2.87 -6.00 -26.71
CA TYR A 611 2.41 -5.58 -25.38
C TYR A 611 3.29 -6.23 -24.33
N ARG A 612 4.07 -5.43 -23.61
CA ARG A 612 5.01 -5.94 -22.61
C ARG A 612 4.79 -5.24 -21.29
N ALA A 613 4.61 -6.01 -20.22
CA ALA A 613 4.76 -5.51 -18.87
C ALA A 613 5.49 -6.53 -18.00
N THR A 614 6.17 -6.05 -16.97
CA THR A 614 6.74 -6.89 -15.92
C THR A 614 6.46 -6.25 -14.57
N ILE A 615 6.19 -7.08 -13.57
CA ILE A 615 6.10 -6.65 -12.17
C ILE A 615 7.45 -6.99 -11.53
N VAL A 616 8.01 -6.05 -10.79
CA VAL A 616 9.31 -6.22 -10.14
C VAL A 616 9.16 -6.07 -8.64
N LEU A 617 9.57 -7.09 -7.88
CA LEU A 617 9.66 -7.00 -6.43
C LEU A 617 11.12 -6.83 -6.06
N HIS A 618 11.43 -5.80 -5.28
CA HIS A 618 12.81 -5.47 -4.98
C HIS A 618 12.95 -5.02 -3.53
N SER A 619 14.20 -5.03 -3.06
CA SER A 619 14.56 -4.69 -1.68
C SER A 619 15.35 -3.39 -1.67
N ASP A 620 15.35 -2.66 -0.56
CA ASP A 620 16.13 -1.41 -0.46
C ASP A 620 17.37 -1.67 0.40
N ARG A 621 18.58 -1.47 -0.13
CA ARG A 621 19.84 -1.66 0.61
C ARG A 621 19.93 -0.76 1.85
N GLN A 622 19.31 0.42 1.81
CA GLN A 622 19.28 1.32 2.96
C GLN A 622 18.30 0.86 4.05
N SER A 623 17.46 -0.15 3.77
CA SER A 623 16.62 -0.79 4.80
C SER A 623 17.45 -1.29 5.97
N LYS A 624 18.67 -1.80 5.72
CA LYS A 624 19.55 -2.32 6.78
C LYS A 624 19.89 -1.27 7.84
N VAL A 625 20.08 -0.02 7.42
CA VAL A 625 20.36 1.08 8.37
C VAL A 625 19.12 1.40 9.20
N TRP A 626 17.94 1.33 8.57
CA TRP A 626 16.67 1.42 9.27
C TRP A 626 16.46 0.26 10.25
N GLU A 627 16.66 -0.98 9.82
CA GLU A 627 16.53 -2.20 10.63
C GLU A 627 17.43 -2.16 11.87
N GLN A 628 18.70 -1.78 11.70
CA GLN A 628 19.72 -1.79 12.76
C GLN A 628 19.56 -0.66 13.77
N LYS A 629 19.36 0.57 13.29
CA LYS A 629 19.43 1.78 14.13
C LYS A 629 18.39 2.84 13.78
N ARG A 630 17.39 2.49 12.97
CA ARG A 630 16.32 3.41 12.51
C ARG A 630 16.89 4.69 11.89
N ASN A 631 17.95 4.57 11.09
CA ASN A 631 18.68 5.73 10.53
C ASN A 631 19.22 6.70 11.60
N GLY A 632 19.49 6.24 12.83
CA GLY A 632 19.92 7.07 13.95
C GLY A 632 18.79 7.80 14.67
N TRP A 633 17.53 7.55 14.31
CA TRP A 633 16.34 8.13 14.96
C TRP A 633 15.73 7.23 16.04
N ASP A 634 16.41 6.15 16.42
CA ASP A 634 15.92 5.17 17.38
C ASP A 634 15.53 5.77 18.73
N CYS A 635 16.28 6.75 19.24
CA CYS A 635 15.92 7.49 20.46
C CYS A 635 14.66 8.37 20.33
N HIS A 636 14.11 8.54 19.13
CA HIS A 636 12.89 9.31 18.85
C HIS A 636 11.71 8.42 18.42
N ILE A 637 11.90 7.10 18.37
CA ILE A 637 10.89 6.14 17.90
C ILE A 637 10.53 5.20 19.06
N VAL A 638 9.23 5.11 19.36
CA VAL A 638 8.72 4.19 20.37
C VAL A 638 8.95 2.75 19.90
N ARG A 639 9.73 1.97 20.67
CA ARG A 639 9.92 0.54 20.42
C ARG A 639 8.76 -0.25 21.02
N HIS A 640 8.19 -1.17 20.24
CA HIS A 640 7.62 -2.37 20.82
C HIS A 640 8.80 -3.30 21.06
N ASP A 641 9.36 -3.26 22.26
CA ASP A 641 10.30 -4.29 22.67
C ASP A 641 9.52 -5.60 22.75
N ASN A 642 9.81 -6.52 21.84
CA ASN A 642 9.43 -7.91 21.99
C ASN A 642 10.33 -8.48 23.10
N GLU A 643 9.80 -8.56 24.32
CA GLU A 643 10.30 -9.50 25.33
C GLU A 643 10.09 -10.95 24.86
#